data_AF-A0A255TJD1-F1
#
_entry.id   AF-A0A255TJD1-F1
#
_cell.length_a   1.000
_cell.length_b   1.000
_cell.length_c   1.000
_cell.angle_alpha   90.00
_cell.angle_beta   90.00
_cell.angle_gamma   90.00
#
_symmetry.space_group_name_H-M   'P 1'
#
loop_
_entity.id
_entity.type
_entity.pdbx_description
1 polymer ?
#
loop_
_entity_poly.entity_id
_entity_poly.type
_entity_poly.pdbx_seq_one_letter_code
_entity_poly.pdbx_strand_id
1 'polypeptide(L)'
;MLALLAIICTGGVKAAVGDTYKLVTSVDELKAGDVIVIGCKQYAKAMGAQNTNNRAAVGISITNGVFSFVDGIEELTLKKVNEKWQLVTSDGKYLYQPAKNTLQSTDDASNTNTQASISFTSAGNSTICFGKFTSFIKLNINPYCFSCYASSTSKTYIVQIYKKQDSGKTATTIAFAEGIENATVTVKNGETFEGYKATCTTEGATGAIQYSSSNTDVATVDESTGAVTMGSKYGKTVITAQFIGTGGYANSNKISYTIEYKGDYAFYESFDKCDGNGGWSGNAAAGLWDKNKLDNAWTKTGTVLLGAGCIRVGKEAASVTTPSIAISGSAVLTFKAGLWNTQKESTPVIVTISDGTLTYGNNTAKTISLNPGKGQWEKFEIVISGTKSFTLTFKNNDNKDNNRFFLDEVMVKEIAAADVTLDEAKDNVVEAAENANVTLKRTLYADGGWNTLCLPFSLTDEQTKAAFGDDVELRTLESVSGNTLTFAQATGITAGVPCLIKVGNVAEDNTYTFTGVTTIAVKDETDFGFSEKGDVEFVGIYSPADVSKRATAGKENALFLGAANKFYKAKAETRMNAFRAFFLVPASTDTQALRAVIDGTTTGIDDLNIDTVKVDGRVYNLNGQCVGYSLEGLKAGIYIQNGKKVIKK
;
A
#
# COMPACT_ATOMS: atom_id res chain seq x y z
N MET A 1 -43.26 23.69 -0.68
CA MET A 1 -44.33 23.10 0.15
C MET A 1 -43.71 21.93 0.89
N LEU A 2 -43.22 22.20 2.11
CA LEU A 2 -42.51 21.25 2.97
C LEU A 2 -43.53 20.24 3.54
N ALA A 3 -43.29 18.95 3.33
CA ALA A 3 -43.88 17.91 4.16
C ALA A 3 -42.87 17.61 5.28
N LEU A 4 -43.12 18.21 6.44
CA LEU A 4 -42.45 17.96 7.71
C LEU A 4 -42.79 16.53 8.14
N LEU A 5 -41.87 15.58 7.93
CA LEU A 5 -41.99 14.26 8.54
C LEU A 5 -41.57 14.39 10.01
N ALA A 6 -42.55 14.65 10.86
CA ALA A 6 -42.39 14.56 12.30
C ALA A 6 -42.09 13.10 12.66
N ILE A 7 -40.80 12.77 12.82
CA ILE A 7 -40.41 11.60 13.57
C ILE A 7 -40.78 11.90 15.02
N ILE A 8 -41.89 11.34 15.44
CA ILE A 8 -42.28 11.25 16.85
C ILE A 8 -41.17 10.43 17.52
N CYS A 9 -40.20 11.11 18.13
CA CYS A 9 -39.35 10.51 19.14
C CYS A 9 -40.25 10.09 20.30
N THR A 10 -40.79 8.87 20.25
CA THR A 10 -41.33 8.23 21.45
C THR A 10 -40.16 8.11 22.42
N GLY A 11 -40.20 8.92 23.48
CA GLY A 11 -39.20 8.94 24.53
C GLY A 11 -39.00 7.56 25.13
N GLY A 12 -37.93 6.89 24.71
CA GLY A 12 -37.25 5.94 25.57
C GLY A 12 -36.60 6.74 26.67
N VAL A 13 -37.01 6.51 27.91
CA VAL A 13 -36.34 7.05 29.10
C VAL A 13 -34.93 6.47 29.11
N LYS A 14 -33.97 7.17 28.50
CA LYS A 14 -32.55 6.81 28.52
C LYS A 14 -32.00 7.23 29.89
N ALA A 15 -31.49 6.26 30.65
CA ALA A 15 -31.00 6.47 32.01
C ALA A 15 -30.00 7.61 32.11
N ALA A 16 -30.20 8.51 33.07
CA ALA A 16 -29.19 9.49 33.39
C ALA A 16 -28.14 8.82 34.30
N VAL A 17 -26.86 9.03 34.02
CA VAL A 17 -25.81 8.52 34.91
C VAL A 17 -25.93 9.27 36.26
N GLY A 18 -26.19 8.52 37.33
CA GLY A 18 -26.57 9.04 38.65
C GLY A 18 -27.82 8.39 39.27
N ASP A 19 -28.55 7.59 38.50
CA ASP A 19 -29.67 6.79 39.00
C ASP A 19 -29.21 5.71 39.98
N THR A 20 -30.06 5.36 40.95
CA THR A 20 -29.82 4.26 41.89
C THR A 20 -30.91 3.21 41.76
N TYR A 21 -30.61 1.98 42.16
CA TYR A 21 -31.53 0.85 42.09
C TYR A 21 -31.66 0.23 43.46
N LYS A 22 -32.88 0.19 43.96
CA LYS A 22 -33.21 -0.32 45.30
C LYS A 22 -33.80 -1.72 45.20
N LEU A 23 -33.37 -2.60 46.09
CA LEU A 23 -33.84 -3.97 46.20
C LEU A 23 -35.36 -4.01 46.38
N VAL A 24 -36.02 -4.83 45.56
CA VAL A 24 -37.44 -5.14 45.64
C VAL A 24 -37.61 -6.42 46.45
N THR A 25 -38.58 -6.42 47.39
CA THR A 25 -38.83 -7.55 48.29
C THR A 25 -40.19 -8.22 48.08
N SER A 26 -41.15 -7.55 47.45
CA SER A 26 -42.44 -8.10 47.05
C SER A 26 -42.82 -7.72 45.62
N VAL A 27 -43.66 -8.54 44.98
CA VAL A 27 -44.25 -8.23 43.67
C VAL A 27 -45.17 -7.01 43.72
N ASP A 28 -45.72 -6.68 44.89
CA ASP A 28 -46.59 -5.52 45.09
C ASP A 28 -45.85 -4.18 44.94
N GLU A 29 -44.52 -4.20 45.02
CA GLU A 29 -43.68 -3.01 44.79
C GLU A 29 -43.46 -2.73 43.29
N LEU A 30 -43.89 -3.65 42.41
CA LEU A 30 -43.75 -3.58 40.96
C LEU A 30 -45.05 -3.17 40.27
N LYS A 31 -44.96 -2.20 39.36
CA LYS A 31 -46.05 -1.79 38.46
C LYS A 31 -45.59 -1.77 37.00
N ALA A 32 -46.55 -1.81 36.08
CA ALA A 32 -46.25 -1.58 34.67
C ALA A 32 -45.62 -0.19 34.48
N GLY A 33 -44.57 -0.11 33.69
CA GLY A 33 -43.75 1.08 33.47
C GLY A 33 -42.55 1.19 34.41
N ASP A 34 -42.45 0.40 35.48
CA ASP A 34 -41.25 0.41 36.32
C ASP A 34 -40.01 -0.05 35.54
N VAL A 35 -38.89 0.63 35.78
CA VAL A 35 -37.58 0.23 35.27
C VAL A 35 -36.84 -0.55 36.35
N ILE A 36 -36.35 -1.74 36.00
CA ILE A 36 -35.66 -2.64 36.92
C ILE A 36 -34.33 -3.13 36.37
N VAL A 37 -33.47 -3.61 37.26
CA VAL A 37 -32.24 -4.34 36.94
C VAL A 37 -32.29 -5.68 37.67
N ILE A 38 -31.89 -6.75 36.99
CA ILE A 38 -31.73 -8.08 37.59
C ILE A 38 -30.27 -8.23 38.02
N GLY A 39 -30.04 -8.55 39.29
CA GLY A 39 -28.70 -8.72 39.83
C GLY A 39 -28.56 -9.90 40.77
N CYS A 40 -27.34 -10.31 41.06
CA CYS A 40 -27.00 -11.29 42.07
C CYS A 40 -26.23 -10.59 43.19
N LYS A 41 -26.90 -10.45 44.34
CA LYS A 41 -26.36 -9.82 45.55
C LYS A 41 -25.09 -10.50 46.05
N GLN A 42 -25.04 -11.83 46.01
CA GLN A 42 -23.92 -12.62 46.54
C GLN A 42 -22.60 -12.36 45.80
N TYR A 43 -22.65 -12.12 44.48
CA TYR A 43 -21.47 -11.89 43.64
C TYR A 43 -21.33 -10.43 43.20
N ALA A 44 -22.23 -9.56 43.66
CA ALA A 44 -22.31 -8.16 43.26
C ALA A 44 -22.23 -8.00 41.73
N LYS A 45 -23.08 -8.74 41.02
CA LYS A 45 -23.21 -8.69 39.56
C LYS A 45 -24.60 -8.24 39.13
N ALA A 46 -24.70 -7.42 38.09
CA ALA A 46 -25.94 -7.08 37.39
C ALA A 46 -25.95 -7.69 35.99
N MET A 47 -27.14 -7.97 35.46
CA MET A 47 -27.33 -8.41 34.08
C MET A 47 -26.92 -7.27 33.13
N GLY A 48 -26.12 -7.60 32.12
CA GLY A 48 -25.73 -6.68 31.05
C GLY A 48 -26.30 -7.07 29.69
N ALA A 49 -25.67 -6.54 28.65
CA ALA A 49 -26.04 -6.75 27.25
C ALA A 49 -26.08 -8.25 26.83
N GLN A 50 -26.70 -8.50 25.68
CA GLN A 50 -26.73 -9.81 25.04
C GLN A 50 -25.29 -10.32 24.80
N ASN A 51 -24.98 -11.52 25.26
CA ASN A 51 -23.73 -12.21 24.97
C ASN A 51 -24.06 -13.60 24.42
N THR A 52 -23.91 -13.77 23.10
CA THR A 52 -24.31 -14.98 22.35
C THR A 52 -25.74 -15.44 22.72
N ASN A 53 -25.88 -16.54 23.45
CA ASN A 53 -27.16 -17.13 23.85
C ASN A 53 -27.60 -16.78 25.29
N ASN A 54 -26.86 -15.91 25.97
CA ASN A 54 -27.06 -15.51 27.36
C ASN A 54 -26.87 -14.00 27.54
N ARG A 55 -26.82 -13.53 28.78
CA ARG A 55 -26.58 -12.12 29.12
C ARG A 55 -25.27 -11.96 29.89
N ALA A 56 -24.52 -10.90 29.59
CA ALA A 56 -23.28 -10.59 30.29
C ALA A 56 -23.51 -10.31 31.79
N ALA A 57 -22.46 -10.41 32.59
CA ALA A 57 -22.50 -10.06 34.02
C ALA A 57 -21.57 -8.88 34.32
N VAL A 58 -22.15 -7.76 34.74
CA VAL A 58 -21.46 -6.49 35.03
C VAL A 58 -21.22 -6.37 36.52
N GLY A 59 -20.04 -5.90 36.93
CA GLY A 59 -19.74 -5.65 38.35
C GLY A 59 -20.53 -4.47 38.90
N ILE A 60 -21.11 -4.61 40.09
CA ILE A 60 -21.78 -3.53 40.82
C ILE A 60 -21.32 -3.51 42.28
N SER A 61 -21.61 -2.43 43.01
CA SER A 61 -21.39 -2.34 44.45
C SER A 61 -22.71 -2.06 45.15
N ILE A 62 -23.14 -2.99 46.02
CA ILE A 62 -24.43 -2.91 46.70
C ILE A 62 -24.20 -2.54 48.16
N THR A 63 -24.82 -1.46 48.61
CA THR A 63 -24.81 -1.01 50.01
C THR A 63 -26.24 -0.85 50.49
N ASN A 64 -26.60 -1.51 51.59
CA ASN A 64 -27.95 -1.48 52.17
C ASN A 64 -29.09 -1.76 51.16
N GLY A 65 -28.83 -2.68 50.22
CA GLY A 65 -29.81 -3.05 49.18
C GLY A 65 -29.96 -2.02 48.05
N VAL A 66 -29.06 -1.04 47.96
CA VAL A 66 -29.03 -0.04 46.89
C VAL A 66 -27.70 -0.11 46.14
N PHE A 67 -27.73 0.09 44.82
CA PHE A 67 -26.51 0.33 44.04
C PHE A 67 -26.73 1.46 43.02
N SER A 68 -25.65 2.17 42.66
CA SER A 68 -25.68 3.21 41.63
C SER A 68 -25.53 2.62 40.24
N PHE A 69 -26.08 3.29 39.22
CA PHE A 69 -25.87 2.92 37.83
C PHE A 69 -24.38 2.68 37.52
N VAL A 70 -24.10 1.58 36.84
CA VAL A 70 -22.79 1.23 36.31
C VAL A 70 -22.95 1.02 34.81
N ASP A 71 -22.01 1.55 34.02
CA ASP A 71 -22.07 1.41 32.57
C ASP A 71 -22.10 -0.07 32.15
N GLY A 72 -22.91 -0.38 31.15
CA GLY A 72 -23.09 -1.74 30.61
C GLY A 72 -24.15 -2.61 31.29
N ILE A 73 -24.78 -2.18 32.40
CA ILE A 73 -25.95 -2.89 32.95
C ILE A 73 -27.16 -2.75 32.03
N GLU A 74 -28.02 -3.76 31.99
CA GLU A 74 -29.27 -3.73 31.23
C GLU A 74 -30.42 -3.30 32.14
N GLU A 75 -31.05 -2.18 31.79
CA GLU A 75 -32.33 -1.76 32.36
C GLU A 75 -33.49 -2.44 31.62
N LEU A 76 -34.44 -2.96 32.38
CA LEU A 76 -35.62 -3.65 31.87
C LEU A 76 -36.88 -2.87 32.26
N THR A 77 -37.67 -2.45 31.29
CA THR A 77 -38.99 -1.85 31.54
C THR A 77 -40.03 -2.94 31.68
N LEU A 78 -40.77 -2.92 32.78
CA LEU A 78 -41.84 -3.88 33.03
C LEU A 78 -43.11 -3.50 32.25
N LYS A 79 -43.58 -4.40 31.39
CA LYS A 79 -44.93 -4.36 30.81
C LYS A 79 -45.79 -5.46 31.42
N LYS A 80 -47.10 -5.25 31.46
CA LYS A 80 -48.07 -6.24 31.96
C LYS A 80 -48.94 -6.69 30.80
N VAL A 81 -49.00 -8.00 30.57
CA VAL A 81 -49.85 -8.64 29.57
C VAL A 81 -50.64 -9.73 30.29
N ASN A 82 -51.95 -9.52 30.43
CA ASN A 82 -52.81 -10.32 31.30
C ASN A 82 -52.23 -10.37 32.74
N GLU A 83 -52.07 -11.57 33.31
CA GLU A 83 -51.48 -11.78 34.64
C GLU A 83 -49.95 -11.97 34.63
N LYS A 84 -49.29 -11.81 33.48
CA LYS A 84 -47.84 -12.01 33.30
C LYS A 84 -47.10 -10.70 33.02
N TRP A 85 -45.80 -10.72 33.27
CA TRP A 85 -44.90 -9.61 32.98
C TRP A 85 -44.20 -9.81 31.65
N GLN A 86 -43.84 -8.74 30.98
CA GLN A 86 -42.85 -8.72 29.92
C GLN A 86 -41.72 -7.80 30.34
N LEU A 87 -40.48 -8.25 30.18
CA LEU A 87 -39.29 -7.49 30.55
C LEU A 87 -38.68 -6.94 29.26
N VAL A 88 -38.83 -5.64 29.05
CA VAL A 88 -38.43 -4.97 27.81
C VAL A 88 -37.04 -4.38 27.97
N THR A 89 -36.08 -4.78 27.14
CA THR A 89 -34.71 -4.25 27.14
C THR A 89 -34.66 -2.80 26.70
N SER A 90 -33.54 -2.14 26.99
CA SER A 90 -33.28 -0.73 26.67
C SER A 90 -33.35 -0.41 25.17
N ASP A 91 -33.10 -1.40 24.29
CA ASP A 91 -33.27 -1.31 22.83
C ASP A 91 -34.70 -1.61 22.34
N GLY A 92 -35.65 -1.82 23.25
CA GLY A 92 -37.07 -2.03 22.95
C GLY A 92 -37.48 -3.49 22.71
N LYS A 93 -36.56 -4.45 22.81
CA LYS A 93 -36.83 -5.88 22.64
C LYS A 93 -37.38 -6.53 23.91
N TYR A 94 -37.82 -7.77 23.80
CA TYR A 94 -38.41 -8.55 24.88
C TYR A 94 -37.47 -9.65 25.33
N LEU A 95 -37.12 -9.65 26.62
CA LEU A 95 -36.35 -10.74 27.21
C LEU A 95 -37.17 -12.03 27.19
N TYR A 96 -36.56 -13.12 26.73
CA TYR A 96 -37.25 -14.39 26.56
C TYR A 96 -36.32 -15.58 26.67
N GLN A 97 -36.90 -16.76 26.87
CA GLN A 97 -36.19 -18.02 26.84
C GLN A 97 -36.52 -18.80 25.55
N PRO A 98 -35.58 -18.91 24.59
CA PRO A 98 -35.78 -19.72 23.38
C PRO A 98 -35.61 -21.22 23.63
N ALA A 99 -34.65 -21.60 24.46
CA ALA A 99 -34.29 -22.99 24.75
C ALA A 99 -33.79 -23.18 26.19
N LYS A 100 -33.48 -24.42 26.59
CA LYS A 100 -32.88 -24.71 27.90
C LYS A 100 -31.53 -23.99 28.03
N ASN A 101 -31.22 -23.43 29.21
CA ASN A 101 -29.94 -22.74 29.51
C ASN A 101 -29.64 -21.57 28.57
N THR A 102 -30.67 -20.83 28.15
CA THR A 102 -30.53 -19.63 27.32
C THR A 102 -31.36 -18.49 27.88
N LEU A 103 -30.92 -17.27 27.62
CA LEU A 103 -31.64 -16.03 27.92
C LEU A 103 -31.28 -15.00 26.85
N GLN A 104 -32.24 -14.67 26.00
CA GLN A 104 -32.03 -13.82 24.83
C GLN A 104 -33.10 -12.71 24.77
N SER A 105 -32.98 -11.83 23.78
CA SER A 105 -33.98 -10.81 23.46
C SER A 105 -34.58 -11.05 22.07
N THR A 106 -35.84 -10.69 21.87
CA THR A 106 -36.57 -10.82 20.59
C THR A 106 -37.43 -9.59 20.34
N ASP A 107 -37.65 -9.21 19.08
CA ASP A 107 -38.59 -8.17 18.69
C ASP A 107 -40.06 -8.67 18.74
N ASP A 108 -40.28 -9.98 18.77
CA ASP A 108 -41.61 -10.59 18.79
C ASP A 108 -42.25 -10.55 20.20
N ALA A 109 -42.99 -9.48 20.46
CA ALA A 109 -43.77 -9.30 21.68
C ALA A 109 -44.87 -10.36 21.88
N SER A 110 -45.32 -11.04 20.81
CA SER A 110 -46.40 -12.02 20.88
C SER A 110 -45.94 -13.40 21.33
N ASN A 111 -44.61 -13.64 21.28
CA ASN A 111 -44.02 -14.90 21.67
C ASN A 111 -44.32 -15.21 23.15
N THR A 112 -44.97 -16.34 23.42
CA THR A 112 -45.38 -16.74 24.76
C THR A 112 -44.20 -16.94 25.72
N ASN A 113 -42.99 -17.19 25.20
CA ASN A 113 -41.76 -17.26 26.00
C ASN A 113 -41.21 -15.90 26.43
N THR A 114 -41.84 -14.78 26.05
CA THR A 114 -41.54 -13.44 26.59
C THR A 114 -42.32 -13.14 27.87
N GLN A 115 -43.37 -13.93 28.15
CA GLN A 115 -44.24 -13.73 29.30
C GLN A 115 -43.63 -14.36 30.55
N ALA A 116 -43.19 -13.53 31.47
CA ALA A 116 -42.54 -13.89 32.72
C ALA A 116 -43.52 -13.97 33.90
N SER A 117 -43.35 -14.99 34.73
CA SER A 117 -43.87 -15.03 36.10
C SER A 117 -42.77 -14.57 37.04
N ILE A 118 -43.10 -13.66 37.96
CA ILE A 118 -42.18 -13.12 38.96
C ILE A 118 -42.74 -13.44 40.34
N SER A 119 -41.92 -14.02 41.23
CA SER A 119 -42.25 -14.16 42.64
C SER A 119 -41.02 -13.97 43.53
N PHE A 120 -41.25 -13.68 44.82
CA PHE A 120 -40.21 -13.32 45.77
C PHE A 120 -40.25 -14.21 47.01
N THR A 121 -39.09 -14.45 47.62
CA THR A 121 -39.00 -14.94 49.00
C THR A 121 -38.97 -13.75 49.97
N SER A 122 -39.22 -14.00 51.25
CA SER A 122 -39.13 -12.99 52.32
C SER A 122 -37.74 -12.35 52.46
N ALA A 123 -36.68 -12.96 51.89
CA ALA A 123 -35.33 -12.42 51.85
C ALA A 123 -35.04 -11.55 50.60
N GLY A 124 -36.05 -11.29 49.76
CA GLY A 124 -35.93 -10.53 48.52
C GLY A 124 -35.33 -11.31 47.35
N ASN A 125 -35.17 -12.63 47.46
CA ASN A 125 -34.75 -13.45 46.34
C ASN A 125 -35.89 -13.58 45.34
N SER A 126 -35.61 -13.32 44.07
CA SER A 126 -36.59 -13.37 42.99
C SER A 126 -36.50 -14.67 42.20
N THR A 127 -37.65 -15.17 41.75
CA THR A 127 -37.75 -16.22 40.73
C THR A 127 -38.45 -15.63 39.52
N ILE A 128 -37.79 -15.71 38.36
CA ILE A 128 -38.28 -15.15 37.09
C ILE A 128 -38.27 -16.28 36.07
N CYS A 129 -39.44 -16.66 35.58
CA CYS A 129 -39.63 -17.82 34.70
C CYS A 129 -40.48 -17.46 33.49
N PHE A 130 -40.10 -17.93 32.30
CA PHE A 130 -40.70 -17.52 31.03
C PHE A 130 -41.58 -18.61 30.40
N GLY A 131 -42.76 -18.20 29.93
CA GLY A 131 -43.66 -19.01 29.10
C GLY A 131 -43.91 -20.41 29.67
N LYS A 132 -43.63 -21.43 28.87
CA LYS A 132 -43.84 -22.85 29.21
C LYS A 132 -42.70 -23.48 30.02
N PHE A 133 -41.59 -22.76 30.25
CA PHE A 133 -40.43 -23.32 30.91
C PHE A 133 -40.63 -23.40 32.42
N THR A 134 -39.82 -24.22 33.07
CA THR A 134 -39.75 -24.33 34.54
C THR A 134 -38.38 -23.90 35.08
N SER A 135 -37.57 -23.28 34.22
CA SER A 135 -36.25 -22.72 34.55
C SER A 135 -36.35 -21.25 34.90
N PHE A 136 -35.45 -20.80 35.79
CA PHE A 136 -35.45 -19.44 36.32
C PHE A 136 -34.17 -18.71 35.96
N ILE A 137 -34.25 -17.38 35.80
CA ILE A 137 -33.04 -16.55 35.67
C ILE A 137 -32.13 -16.75 36.89
N LYS A 138 -30.87 -17.11 36.65
CA LYS A 138 -29.80 -17.22 37.66
C LYS A 138 -28.50 -16.66 37.09
N LEU A 139 -27.59 -16.26 37.99
CA LEU A 139 -26.19 -16.00 37.62
C LEU A 139 -25.41 -17.33 37.60
N ASN A 140 -24.68 -17.61 36.54
CA ASN A 140 -23.66 -18.66 36.49
C ASN A 140 -22.26 -18.03 36.65
N ILE A 141 -21.48 -18.44 37.65
CA ILE A 141 -20.15 -17.86 37.95
C ILE A 141 -19.01 -18.37 37.06
N ASN A 142 -19.31 -19.33 36.16
CA ASN A 142 -18.35 -19.82 35.18
C ASN A 142 -19.11 -20.17 33.90
N PRO A 143 -19.24 -19.22 32.94
CA PRO A 143 -18.30 -18.10 32.65
C PRO A 143 -18.70 -16.68 33.14
N TYR A 144 -19.47 -16.49 34.21
CA TYR A 144 -20.08 -15.19 34.59
C TYR A 144 -21.10 -14.68 33.56
N CYS A 145 -22.26 -15.32 33.51
CA CYS A 145 -23.39 -14.90 32.68
C CYS A 145 -24.73 -15.13 33.38
N PHE A 146 -25.76 -14.38 32.97
CA PHE A 146 -27.13 -14.63 33.39
C PHE A 146 -27.85 -15.49 32.34
N SER A 147 -28.52 -16.53 32.80
CA SER A 147 -29.28 -17.47 31.97
C SER A 147 -30.41 -18.14 32.75
N CYS A 148 -31.25 -18.91 32.07
CA CYS A 148 -32.36 -19.65 32.68
C CYS A 148 -31.97 -21.10 33.03
N TYR A 149 -32.00 -21.45 34.32
CA TYR A 149 -31.65 -22.79 34.82
C TYR A 149 -32.76 -23.42 35.66
N ALA A 150 -33.02 -24.72 35.45
CA ALA A 150 -34.08 -25.48 36.15
C ALA A 150 -33.71 -25.87 37.59
N SER A 151 -32.45 -26.25 37.84
CA SER A 151 -31.96 -26.66 39.15
C SER A 151 -30.87 -25.71 39.64
N SER A 152 -30.60 -25.71 40.96
CA SER A 152 -29.45 -25.01 41.52
C SER A 152 -28.26 -25.98 41.52
N THR A 153 -27.15 -25.54 40.94
CA THR A 153 -25.86 -26.23 40.96
C THR A 153 -24.88 -25.45 41.83
N SER A 154 -23.68 -26.00 42.07
CA SER A 154 -22.58 -25.29 42.74
C SER A 154 -22.09 -24.04 42.00
N LYS A 155 -22.55 -23.80 40.77
CA LYS A 155 -22.13 -22.66 39.92
C LYS A 155 -23.24 -21.64 39.66
N THR A 156 -24.49 -21.93 40.05
CA THR A 156 -25.65 -21.07 39.73
C THR A 156 -26.27 -20.45 40.96
N TYR A 157 -26.52 -19.14 40.93
CA TYR A 157 -26.95 -18.37 42.10
C TYR A 157 -28.23 -17.58 41.84
N ILE A 158 -29.05 -17.48 42.87
CA ILE A 158 -30.33 -16.79 42.81
C ILE A 158 -30.15 -15.29 42.61
N VAL A 159 -31.10 -14.67 41.93
CA VAL A 159 -31.08 -13.26 41.58
C VAL A 159 -32.10 -12.47 42.40
N GLN A 160 -31.91 -11.17 42.45
CA GLN A 160 -32.79 -10.18 43.03
C GLN A 160 -33.18 -9.19 41.93
N ILE A 161 -34.35 -8.58 42.10
CA ILE A 161 -34.80 -7.45 41.29
C ILE A 161 -34.49 -6.18 42.05
N TYR A 162 -33.89 -5.21 41.37
CA TYR A 162 -33.68 -3.86 41.89
C TYR A 162 -34.43 -2.88 41.03
N LYS A 163 -35.29 -2.08 41.65
CA LYS A 163 -36.11 -1.08 40.98
C LYS A 163 -35.40 0.26 40.98
N LYS A 164 -35.36 0.89 39.81
CA LYS A 164 -34.82 2.24 39.62
C LYS A 164 -35.51 3.22 40.57
N GLN A 165 -34.73 4.04 41.24
CA GLN A 165 -35.18 5.14 42.07
C GLN A 165 -34.96 6.44 41.31
N ASP A 166 -35.88 7.40 41.46
CA ASP A 166 -35.63 8.76 40.99
C ASP A 166 -34.37 9.29 41.67
N SER A 167 -33.39 9.71 40.86
CA SER A 167 -32.12 10.23 41.38
C SER A 167 -32.28 11.53 42.18
N GLY A 168 -33.45 12.19 42.08
CA GLY A 168 -33.68 13.53 42.63
C GLY A 168 -32.85 14.61 41.95
N LYS A 169 -32.11 14.26 40.89
CA LYS A 169 -31.23 15.14 40.14
C LYS A 169 -31.90 15.64 38.87
N THR A 170 -31.58 16.85 38.47
CA THR A 170 -32.04 17.41 37.19
C THR A 170 -31.28 16.73 36.05
N ALA A 171 -32.01 16.09 35.13
CA ALA A 171 -31.43 15.46 33.94
C ALA A 171 -30.73 16.51 33.06
N THR A 172 -29.62 16.12 32.43
CA THR A 172 -28.85 17.00 31.54
C THR A 172 -28.71 16.42 30.15
N THR A 173 -28.54 17.31 29.18
CA THR A 173 -28.37 17.00 27.77
C THR A 173 -27.18 17.77 27.21
N ILE A 174 -26.48 17.13 26.27
CA ILE A 174 -25.43 17.75 25.45
C ILE A 174 -25.73 17.49 23.98
N ALA A 175 -25.22 18.35 23.12
CA ALA A 175 -25.27 18.17 21.68
C ALA A 175 -23.97 18.64 21.04
N PHE A 176 -23.56 17.98 19.96
CA PHE A 176 -22.65 18.61 18.99
C PHE A 176 -23.45 19.58 18.10
N ALA A 177 -22.76 20.29 17.21
CA ALA A 177 -23.42 21.01 16.11
C ALA A 177 -24.30 20.04 15.28
N GLU A 178 -25.31 20.60 14.61
CA GLU A 178 -26.25 19.82 13.80
C GLU A 178 -25.52 18.94 12.77
N GLY A 179 -25.91 17.67 12.69
CA GLY A 179 -25.34 16.71 11.74
C GLY A 179 -24.03 16.02 12.16
N ILE A 180 -23.47 16.33 13.33
CA ILE A 180 -22.21 15.73 13.81
C ILE A 180 -22.43 14.43 14.60
N GLU A 181 -23.52 14.30 15.34
CA GLU A 181 -23.75 13.11 16.16
C GLU A 181 -23.83 11.85 15.29
N ASN A 182 -23.00 10.85 15.61
CA ASN A 182 -22.78 9.61 14.85
C ASN A 182 -22.21 9.81 13.43
N ALA A 183 -21.79 11.02 13.06
CA ALA A 183 -21.15 11.27 11.78
C ALA A 183 -19.74 10.65 11.72
N THR A 184 -19.27 10.38 10.51
CA THR A 184 -17.87 10.04 10.25
C THR A 184 -17.19 11.21 9.54
N VAL A 185 -16.12 11.75 10.14
CA VAL A 185 -15.24 12.75 9.51
C VAL A 185 -13.99 12.05 9.00
N THR A 186 -13.66 12.26 7.72
CA THR A 186 -12.40 11.80 7.16
C THR A 186 -11.36 12.91 7.31
N VAL A 187 -10.21 12.57 7.91
CA VAL A 187 -9.06 13.46 8.04
C VAL A 187 -7.91 12.82 7.27
N LYS A 188 -7.26 13.55 6.36
CA LYS A 188 -6.09 13.05 5.63
C LYS A 188 -4.79 13.38 6.37
N ASN A 189 -3.76 12.58 6.15
CA ASN A 189 -2.43 12.85 6.68
C ASN A 189 -1.95 14.26 6.28
N GLY A 190 -1.53 15.04 7.27
CA GLY A 190 -1.13 16.44 7.08
C GLY A 190 -2.27 17.46 7.18
N GLU A 191 -3.54 17.05 7.21
CA GLU A 191 -4.66 17.95 7.50
C GLU A 191 -4.76 18.23 9.01
N THR A 192 -5.05 19.48 9.35
CA THR A 192 -5.33 19.89 10.72
C THR A 192 -6.81 19.65 11.04
N PHE A 193 -7.10 18.94 12.14
CA PHE A 193 -8.45 18.72 12.64
C PHE A 193 -8.49 18.86 14.17
N GLU A 194 -9.20 19.86 14.67
CA GLU A 194 -9.23 20.19 16.11
C GLU A 194 -10.28 19.40 16.90
N GLY A 195 -11.16 18.64 16.24
CA GLY A 195 -12.26 17.93 16.89
C GLY A 195 -13.55 18.73 16.97
N TYR A 196 -14.68 18.03 17.12
CA TYR A 196 -15.97 18.65 17.41
C TYR A 196 -16.21 18.75 18.91
N LYS A 197 -16.66 19.93 19.35
CA LYS A 197 -16.96 20.20 20.76
C LYS A 197 -18.47 20.12 20.99
N ALA A 198 -18.86 19.37 22.00
CA ALA A 198 -20.23 19.32 22.49
C ALA A 198 -20.51 20.51 23.41
N THR A 199 -21.78 20.90 23.51
CA THR A 199 -22.29 21.93 24.41
C THR A 199 -23.38 21.37 25.30
N CYS A 200 -23.40 21.76 26.58
CA CYS A 200 -24.54 21.46 27.46
C CYS A 200 -25.73 22.32 27.07
N THR A 201 -26.84 21.66 26.72
CA THR A 201 -28.08 22.31 26.29
C THR A 201 -29.05 22.55 27.46
N THR A 202 -28.69 22.09 28.66
CA THR A 202 -29.50 22.27 29.87
C THR A 202 -29.11 23.57 30.57
N GLU A 203 -30.03 24.53 30.57
CA GLU A 203 -29.82 25.85 31.17
C GLU A 203 -29.52 25.74 32.67
N GLY A 204 -28.50 26.47 33.14
CA GLY A 204 -28.10 26.50 34.55
C GLY A 204 -27.42 25.24 35.07
N ALA A 205 -27.14 24.24 34.22
CA ALA A 205 -26.44 23.03 34.61
C ALA A 205 -25.00 23.34 35.07
N THR A 206 -24.62 22.81 36.23
CA THR A 206 -23.25 22.93 36.77
C THR A 206 -22.51 21.62 36.56
N GLY A 207 -21.32 21.67 35.96
CA GLY A 207 -20.55 20.47 35.59
C GLY A 207 -19.56 20.74 34.47
N ALA A 208 -18.99 19.68 33.90
CA ALA A 208 -18.02 19.76 32.79
C ALA A 208 -18.27 18.64 31.77
N ILE A 209 -17.94 18.89 30.51
CA ILE A 209 -17.97 17.85 29.46
C ILE A 209 -16.61 17.14 29.45
N GLN A 210 -16.65 15.82 29.48
CA GLN A 210 -15.49 14.96 29.35
C GLN A 210 -15.50 14.23 28.01
N TYR A 211 -14.32 14.11 27.41
CA TYR A 211 -14.10 13.42 26.14
C TYR A 211 -13.21 12.19 26.29
N SER A 212 -13.43 11.18 25.45
CA SER A 212 -12.53 10.02 25.32
C SER A 212 -12.46 9.51 23.89
N SER A 213 -11.33 8.87 23.54
CA SER A 213 -11.10 8.24 22.24
C SER A 213 -11.09 6.72 22.39
N SER A 214 -11.76 5.99 21.49
CA SER A 214 -11.77 4.52 21.51
C SER A 214 -10.46 3.88 21.05
N ASN A 215 -9.65 4.62 20.29
CA ASN A 215 -8.34 4.20 19.78
C ASN A 215 -7.38 5.38 19.71
N THR A 216 -6.51 5.49 20.70
CA THR A 216 -5.54 6.58 20.85
C THR A 216 -4.39 6.53 19.85
N ASP A 217 -4.14 5.37 19.22
CA ASP A 217 -3.11 5.26 18.17
C ASP A 217 -3.55 5.94 16.87
N VAL A 218 -4.86 6.06 16.65
CA VAL A 218 -5.47 6.75 15.50
C VAL A 218 -5.67 8.24 15.78
N ALA A 219 -6.27 8.58 16.93
CA ALA A 219 -6.33 9.97 17.40
C ALA A 219 -6.56 10.03 18.91
N THR A 220 -5.91 10.98 19.56
CA THR A 220 -6.17 11.34 20.96
C THR A 220 -7.12 12.52 21.04
N VAL A 221 -7.79 12.67 22.17
CA VAL A 221 -8.66 13.82 22.47
C VAL A 221 -8.35 14.31 23.88
N ASP A 222 -8.21 15.61 24.04
CA ASP A 222 -8.09 16.23 25.35
C ASP A 222 -9.42 16.08 26.11
N GLU A 223 -9.34 15.48 27.30
CA GLU A 223 -10.50 15.10 28.10
C GLU A 223 -11.40 16.31 28.41
N SER A 224 -10.86 17.51 28.57
CA SER A 224 -11.60 18.68 29.06
C SER A 224 -12.06 19.63 27.95
N THR A 225 -11.29 19.73 26.87
CA THR A 225 -11.51 20.71 25.81
C THR A 225 -12.10 20.09 24.55
N GLY A 226 -12.00 18.77 24.40
CA GLY A 226 -12.39 18.07 23.17
C GLY A 226 -11.42 18.29 22.01
N ALA A 227 -10.25 18.89 22.25
CA ALA A 227 -9.24 19.12 21.23
C ALA A 227 -8.63 17.79 20.76
N VAL A 228 -8.62 17.55 19.45
CA VAL A 228 -8.11 16.31 18.86
C VAL A 228 -6.67 16.47 18.39
N THR A 229 -5.86 15.41 18.57
CA THR A 229 -4.54 15.26 17.96
C THR A 229 -4.46 13.93 17.23
N MET A 230 -4.15 13.98 15.93
CA MET A 230 -4.03 12.78 15.09
C MET A 230 -2.84 11.92 15.54
N GLY A 231 -3.05 10.61 15.60
CA GLY A 231 -2.05 9.64 16.02
C GLY A 231 -1.14 9.20 14.88
N SER A 232 -0.31 8.18 15.15
CA SER A 232 0.65 7.64 14.18
C SER A 232 0.09 6.54 13.29
N LYS A 233 -1.09 6.00 13.59
CA LYS A 233 -1.75 4.93 12.81
C LYS A 233 -2.94 5.47 12.04
N TYR A 234 -3.13 4.99 10.82
CA TYR A 234 -4.34 5.24 10.05
C TYR A 234 -5.45 4.27 10.47
N GLY A 235 -6.70 4.69 10.34
CA GLY A 235 -7.85 3.87 10.75
C GLY A 235 -9.01 4.69 11.28
N LYS A 236 -9.88 4.05 12.07
CA LYS A 236 -11.05 4.69 12.67
C LYS A 236 -10.93 4.75 14.19
N THR A 237 -11.37 5.87 14.77
CA THR A 237 -11.59 6.00 16.21
C THR A 237 -12.88 6.76 16.48
N VAL A 238 -13.55 6.43 17.58
CA VAL A 238 -14.77 7.10 18.04
C VAL A 238 -14.40 8.05 19.17
N ILE A 239 -14.73 9.34 18.98
CA ILE A 239 -14.64 10.34 20.04
C ILE A 239 -15.99 10.40 20.75
N THR A 240 -15.99 10.17 22.06
CA THR A 240 -17.19 10.16 22.90
C THR A 240 -17.16 11.36 23.84
N ALA A 241 -18.29 12.06 23.98
CA ALA A 241 -18.47 13.17 24.91
C ALA A 241 -19.57 12.84 25.94
N GLN A 242 -19.40 13.29 27.18
CA GLN A 242 -20.40 13.19 28.25
C GLN A 242 -20.32 14.40 29.19
N PHE A 243 -21.45 15.00 29.55
CA PHE A 243 -21.50 15.97 30.63
C PHE A 243 -21.54 15.27 31.99
N ILE A 244 -20.65 15.68 32.87
CA ILE A 244 -20.54 15.21 34.25
C ILE A 244 -21.16 16.28 35.16
N GLY A 245 -22.35 15.98 35.66
CA GLY A 245 -23.16 16.92 36.45
C GLY A 245 -22.69 17.03 37.90
N THR A 246 -22.76 18.24 38.42
CA THR A 246 -22.49 18.61 39.83
C THR A 246 -23.70 19.39 40.38
N GLY A 247 -23.70 19.76 41.67
CA GLY A 247 -24.70 20.69 42.20
C GLY A 247 -26.17 20.27 42.05
N GLY A 248 -26.46 18.96 42.02
CA GLY A 248 -27.82 18.43 41.84
C GLY A 248 -28.19 18.07 40.40
N TYR A 249 -27.28 18.24 39.44
CA TYR A 249 -27.46 17.77 38.06
C TYR A 249 -26.96 16.34 37.88
N ALA A 250 -27.65 15.57 37.04
CA ALA A 250 -27.22 14.24 36.62
C ALA A 250 -26.23 14.35 35.44
N ASN A 251 -25.48 13.29 35.20
CA ASN A 251 -24.64 13.20 34.02
C ASN A 251 -25.53 12.99 32.77
N SER A 252 -25.09 13.52 31.63
CA SER A 252 -25.82 13.35 30.37
C SER A 252 -25.65 11.93 29.82
N ASN A 253 -26.44 11.60 28.81
CA ASN A 253 -26.10 10.51 27.90
C ASN A 253 -24.77 10.80 27.18
N LYS A 254 -24.06 9.73 26.80
CA LYS A 254 -22.90 9.80 25.93
C LYS A 254 -23.37 10.06 24.49
N ILE A 255 -22.69 10.97 23.80
CA ILE A 255 -22.83 11.19 22.35
C ILE A 255 -21.45 11.03 21.70
N SER A 256 -21.40 10.76 20.40
CA SER A 256 -20.11 10.51 19.74
C SER A 256 -20.08 10.93 18.27
N TYR A 257 -18.87 10.99 17.71
CA TYR A 257 -18.60 11.03 16.27
C TYR A 257 -17.38 10.14 15.97
N THR A 258 -17.22 9.72 14.72
CA THR A 258 -16.11 8.87 14.26
C THR A 258 -15.12 9.69 13.46
N ILE A 259 -13.83 9.56 13.76
CA ILE A 259 -12.74 10.04 12.93
C ILE A 259 -12.23 8.86 12.09
N GLU A 260 -12.14 9.06 10.78
CA GLU A 260 -11.44 8.17 9.85
C GLU A 260 -10.16 8.86 9.39
N TYR A 261 -9.03 8.49 9.99
CA TYR A 261 -7.72 9.01 9.62
C TYR A 261 -7.15 8.22 8.45
N LYS A 262 -6.88 8.88 7.32
CA LYS A 262 -6.38 8.26 6.10
C LYS A 262 -5.00 8.78 5.73
N GLY A 263 -4.10 7.86 5.41
CA GLY A 263 -2.83 8.17 4.79
C GLY A 263 -2.98 8.50 3.31
N ASP A 264 -1.94 9.10 2.76
CA ASP A 264 -1.75 9.21 1.31
C ASP A 264 -1.15 7.91 0.79
N TYR A 265 -2.01 6.93 0.52
CA TYR A 265 -1.64 5.60 0.01
C TYR A 265 -2.65 5.14 -1.05
N ALA A 266 -2.18 4.35 -2.01
CA ALA A 266 -3.03 3.66 -2.99
C ALA A 266 -3.68 2.41 -2.41
N PHE A 267 -3.04 1.79 -1.42
CA PHE A 267 -3.55 0.61 -0.72
C PHE A 267 -2.98 0.55 0.70
N TYR A 268 -3.80 0.12 1.67
CA TYR A 268 -3.33 -0.15 3.04
C TYR A 268 -4.18 -1.22 3.72
N GLU A 269 -3.50 -2.25 4.23
CA GLU A 269 -4.03 -3.27 5.12
C GLU A 269 -3.27 -3.20 6.44
N SER A 270 -3.94 -2.72 7.49
CA SER A 270 -3.36 -2.63 8.83
C SER A 270 -3.42 -3.96 9.58
N PHE A 271 -4.37 -4.85 9.22
CA PHE A 271 -4.71 -6.04 9.99
C PHE A 271 -5.15 -5.78 11.44
N ASP A 272 -5.35 -4.54 11.88
CA ASP A 272 -5.68 -4.18 13.28
C ASP A 272 -7.05 -4.74 13.73
N LYS A 273 -7.91 -5.13 12.79
CA LYS A 273 -9.19 -5.83 13.07
C LYS A 273 -9.02 -7.33 13.35
N CYS A 274 -7.83 -7.90 13.11
CA CYS A 274 -7.55 -9.30 13.41
C CYS A 274 -7.48 -9.49 14.93
N ASP A 275 -8.31 -10.39 15.44
CA ASP A 275 -8.54 -10.60 16.87
C ASP A 275 -8.05 -11.98 17.37
N GLY A 276 -7.09 -12.56 16.66
CA GLY A 276 -6.45 -13.80 17.09
C GLY A 276 -5.49 -13.61 18.26
N ASN A 277 -4.83 -14.69 18.67
CA ASN A 277 -3.80 -14.61 19.71
C ASN A 277 -2.50 -14.03 19.14
N GLY A 278 -1.86 -13.11 19.88
CA GLY A 278 -0.53 -12.60 19.55
C GLY A 278 0.61 -13.56 19.90
N GLY A 279 1.84 -13.16 19.54
CA GLY A 279 3.08 -13.87 19.87
C GLY A 279 3.69 -14.64 18.69
N TRP A 280 4.79 -15.35 18.97
CA TRP A 280 5.62 -16.02 17.95
C TRP A 280 5.80 -17.52 18.19
N SER A 281 5.02 -18.10 19.11
CA SER A 281 5.16 -19.49 19.56
C SER A 281 3.82 -20.08 20.01
N GLY A 282 3.79 -21.40 20.27
CA GLY A 282 2.60 -22.11 20.75
C GLY A 282 1.36 -21.97 19.83
N ASN A 283 0.28 -21.42 20.38
CA ASN A 283 -0.99 -21.20 19.68
C ASN A 283 -1.14 -19.77 19.14
N ALA A 284 -0.04 -19.03 18.95
CA ALA A 284 -0.08 -17.72 18.34
C ALA A 284 -0.67 -17.77 16.91
N ALA A 285 -1.48 -16.77 16.59
CA ALA A 285 -2.25 -16.64 15.36
C ALA A 285 -2.97 -17.95 14.97
N ALA A 286 -3.85 -18.41 15.87
CA ALA A 286 -4.70 -19.57 15.67
C ALA A 286 -6.16 -19.21 15.30
N GLY A 287 -6.47 -17.91 15.15
CA GLY A 287 -7.80 -17.46 14.76
C GLY A 287 -8.14 -17.91 13.34
N LEU A 288 -9.36 -18.41 13.12
CA LEU A 288 -9.78 -18.81 11.78
C LEU A 288 -9.89 -17.58 10.88
N TRP A 289 -9.53 -17.75 9.61
CA TRP A 289 -9.66 -16.71 8.60
C TRP A 289 -11.10 -16.18 8.51
N ASP A 290 -11.26 -14.87 8.66
CA ASP A 290 -12.52 -14.15 8.53
C ASP A 290 -12.28 -12.85 7.75
N LYS A 291 -12.89 -12.73 6.57
CA LYS A 291 -12.72 -11.57 5.70
C LYS A 291 -13.25 -10.28 6.32
N ASN A 292 -14.20 -10.37 7.25
CA ASN A 292 -14.76 -9.19 7.93
C ASN A 292 -13.79 -8.58 8.95
N LYS A 293 -12.70 -9.29 9.26
CA LYS A 293 -11.63 -8.86 10.17
C LYS A 293 -10.40 -8.34 9.44
N LEU A 294 -10.54 -8.04 8.15
CA LEU A 294 -9.53 -7.38 7.33
C LEU A 294 -10.03 -6.00 6.91
N ASP A 295 -9.12 -5.13 6.53
CA ASP A 295 -9.46 -3.83 5.98
C ASP A 295 -9.91 -3.94 4.52
N ASN A 296 -9.35 -4.90 3.78
CA ASN A 296 -9.62 -5.10 2.36
C ASN A 296 -10.03 -6.54 2.04
N ALA A 297 -10.55 -6.76 0.82
CA ALA A 297 -10.99 -8.06 0.36
C ALA A 297 -9.82 -8.93 -0.16
N TRP A 298 -9.07 -9.56 0.73
CA TRP A 298 -7.99 -10.48 0.38
C TRP A 298 -8.48 -11.87 -0.06
N THR A 299 -7.68 -12.53 -0.88
CA THR A 299 -7.82 -13.96 -1.20
C THR A 299 -6.66 -14.76 -0.62
N LYS A 300 -6.85 -16.07 -0.41
CA LYS A 300 -5.82 -16.93 0.17
C LYS A 300 -5.83 -18.33 -0.42
N THR A 301 -4.69 -18.99 -0.36
CA THR A 301 -4.52 -20.43 -0.59
C THR A 301 -3.85 -21.07 0.62
N GLY A 302 -4.25 -22.29 0.97
CA GLY A 302 -3.71 -23.00 2.12
C GLY A 302 -4.16 -22.40 3.47
N THR A 303 -3.33 -22.62 4.48
CA THR A 303 -3.60 -22.21 5.86
C THR A 303 -3.12 -20.77 6.08
N VAL A 304 -4.08 -19.89 6.37
CA VAL A 304 -3.83 -18.52 6.85
C VAL A 304 -4.74 -18.30 8.03
N LEU A 305 -4.19 -17.77 9.11
CA LEU A 305 -4.86 -17.61 10.39
C LEU A 305 -4.66 -16.19 10.91
N LEU A 306 -5.63 -15.72 11.69
CA LEU A 306 -5.62 -14.40 12.29
C LEU A 306 -4.80 -14.46 13.59
N GLY A 307 -3.89 -13.50 13.75
CA GLY A 307 -3.23 -13.12 15.01
C GLY A 307 -3.85 -11.86 15.60
N ALA A 308 -3.28 -11.35 16.69
CA ALA A 308 -3.64 -10.05 17.23
C ALA A 308 -3.00 -8.98 16.35
N GLY A 309 -3.80 -8.27 15.54
CA GLY A 309 -3.30 -7.20 14.66
C GLY A 309 -2.40 -7.68 13.52
N CYS A 310 -2.50 -8.93 13.09
CA CYS A 310 -1.69 -9.48 11.99
C CYS A 310 -2.30 -10.78 11.44
N ILE A 311 -1.72 -11.30 10.36
CA ILE A 311 -2.01 -12.66 9.88
C ILE A 311 -0.77 -13.54 9.94
N ARG A 312 -0.99 -14.85 10.06
CA ARG A 312 0.03 -15.89 9.92
C ARG A 312 -0.27 -16.74 8.70
N VAL A 313 0.68 -16.83 7.78
CA VAL A 313 0.61 -17.65 6.57
C VAL A 313 1.45 -18.91 6.79
N GLY A 314 0.88 -20.10 6.54
CA GLY A 314 1.50 -21.40 6.81
C GLY A 314 0.88 -22.14 8.00
N LYS A 315 1.30 -23.36 8.33
CA LYS A 315 2.66 -23.92 8.27
C LYS A 315 3.09 -24.71 7.02
N GLU A 316 2.15 -25.03 6.15
CA GLU A 316 2.38 -25.66 4.83
C GLU A 316 2.34 -24.58 3.74
N ALA A 317 2.57 -24.95 2.48
CA ALA A 317 2.45 -24.05 1.33
C ALA A 317 1.13 -23.25 1.39
N ALA A 318 1.25 -21.92 1.49
CA ALA A 318 0.15 -21.01 1.67
C ALA A 318 0.50 -19.63 1.12
N SER A 319 -0.53 -18.90 0.71
CA SER A 319 -0.39 -17.55 0.19
C SER A 319 -1.58 -16.68 0.54
N VAL A 320 -1.34 -15.37 0.54
CA VAL A 320 -2.37 -14.33 0.56
C VAL A 320 -2.13 -13.36 -0.59
N THR A 321 -3.20 -12.93 -1.22
CA THR A 321 -3.15 -12.02 -2.36
C THR A 321 -4.08 -10.84 -2.13
N THR A 322 -3.56 -9.64 -2.36
CA THR A 322 -4.31 -8.39 -2.27
C THR A 322 -5.46 -8.37 -3.28
N PRO A 323 -6.49 -7.51 -3.11
CA PRO A 323 -7.30 -7.08 -4.25
C PRO A 323 -6.42 -6.38 -5.31
N SER A 324 -7.02 -6.06 -6.46
CA SER A 324 -6.34 -5.23 -7.47
C SER A 324 -6.04 -3.85 -6.89
N ILE A 325 -4.80 -3.41 -7.03
CA ILE A 325 -4.28 -2.11 -6.62
C ILE A 325 -3.98 -1.33 -7.90
N ALA A 326 -4.46 -0.10 -7.98
CA ALA A 326 -4.18 0.80 -9.09
C ALA A 326 -3.25 1.93 -8.63
N ILE A 327 -2.28 2.27 -9.47
CA ILE A 327 -1.35 3.39 -9.25
C ILE A 327 -1.18 4.19 -10.54
N SER A 328 -0.77 5.46 -10.42
CA SER A 328 -0.57 6.33 -11.60
C SER A 328 0.79 6.14 -12.29
N GLY A 329 1.84 5.81 -11.51
CA GLY A 329 3.22 5.67 -11.97
C GLY A 329 3.99 4.64 -11.15
N SER A 330 5.01 5.07 -10.41
CA SER A 330 5.74 4.21 -9.46
C SER A 330 5.18 4.33 -8.05
N ALA A 331 5.36 3.29 -7.25
CA ALA A 331 4.94 3.26 -5.86
C ALA A 331 5.97 2.54 -4.98
N VAL A 332 5.88 2.74 -3.67
CA VAL A 332 6.62 1.98 -2.68
C VAL A 332 5.66 1.07 -1.93
N LEU A 333 5.94 -0.24 -1.97
CA LEU A 333 5.36 -1.22 -1.06
C LEU A 333 6.15 -1.23 0.24
N THR A 334 5.46 -1.01 1.35
CA THR A 334 5.99 -1.27 2.69
C THR A 334 5.16 -2.32 3.39
N PHE A 335 5.82 -3.16 4.21
CA PHE A 335 5.13 -4.10 5.09
C PHE A 335 6.05 -4.57 6.22
N LYS A 336 5.46 -5.14 7.26
CA LYS A 336 6.18 -5.87 8.30
C LYS A 336 6.03 -7.37 8.07
N ALA A 337 7.13 -8.11 8.21
CA ALA A 337 7.08 -9.55 8.30
C ALA A 337 8.02 -10.10 9.37
N GLY A 338 7.71 -11.29 9.86
CA GLY A 338 8.52 -11.97 10.87
C GLY A 338 8.29 -13.47 10.84
N LEU A 339 9.27 -14.24 11.31
CA LEU A 339 9.17 -15.69 11.36
C LEU A 339 8.79 -16.20 12.73
N TRP A 340 8.14 -17.36 12.74
CA TRP A 340 7.86 -18.07 13.98
C TRP A 340 9.15 -18.41 14.75
N ASN A 341 9.12 -18.30 16.07
CA ASN A 341 10.31 -18.47 16.92
C ASN A 341 10.58 -19.95 17.22
N THR A 342 11.00 -20.72 16.21
CA THR A 342 11.53 -22.08 16.40
C THR A 342 12.90 -22.25 15.73
N GLN A 343 13.68 -23.21 16.23
CA GLN A 343 14.98 -23.55 15.64
C GLN A 343 14.86 -23.99 14.18
N LYS A 344 13.76 -24.69 13.83
CA LYS A 344 13.54 -25.24 12.48
C LYS A 344 12.86 -24.28 11.51
N GLU A 345 12.33 -23.15 11.97
CA GLU A 345 11.70 -22.18 11.05
C GLU A 345 12.75 -21.64 10.07
N SER A 346 12.47 -21.68 8.79
CA SER A 346 13.33 -21.13 7.74
C SER A 346 12.48 -20.73 6.54
N THR A 347 11.46 -19.93 6.81
CA THR A 347 10.44 -19.56 5.84
C THR A 347 10.87 -18.28 5.11
N PRO A 348 11.04 -18.31 3.78
CA PRO A 348 11.12 -17.06 3.04
C PRO A 348 9.73 -16.44 2.95
N VAL A 349 9.69 -15.11 2.88
CA VAL A 349 8.52 -14.36 2.40
C VAL A 349 8.76 -14.05 0.94
N ILE A 350 8.03 -14.72 0.06
CA ILE A 350 8.12 -14.53 -1.38
C ILE A 350 7.00 -13.58 -1.79
N VAL A 351 7.37 -12.42 -2.28
CA VAL A 351 6.46 -11.39 -2.80
C VAL A 351 6.47 -11.48 -4.32
N THR A 352 5.31 -11.68 -4.93
CA THR A 352 5.13 -11.73 -6.38
C THR A 352 4.13 -10.67 -6.81
N ILE A 353 4.49 -9.90 -7.84
CA ILE A 353 3.59 -8.94 -8.49
C ILE A 353 3.02 -9.54 -9.79
N SER A 354 1.73 -9.34 -10.06
CA SER A 354 1.08 -9.89 -11.26
C SER A 354 1.55 -9.20 -12.55
N ASP A 355 1.85 -7.91 -12.48
CA ASP A 355 2.28 -7.07 -13.60
C ASP A 355 3.30 -6.02 -13.13
N GLY A 356 4.20 -5.56 -14.00
CA GLY A 356 5.32 -4.69 -13.61
C GLY A 356 6.47 -5.42 -12.92
N THR A 357 7.26 -4.68 -12.13
CA THR A 357 8.45 -5.19 -11.43
C THR A 357 8.52 -4.73 -9.97
N LEU A 358 9.24 -5.52 -9.16
CA LEU A 358 9.60 -5.23 -7.78
C LEU A 358 11.11 -5.01 -7.69
N THR A 359 11.54 -3.92 -7.05
CA THR A 359 12.95 -3.62 -6.81
C THR A 359 13.24 -3.58 -5.31
N TYR A 360 14.15 -4.45 -4.86
CA TYR A 360 14.63 -4.52 -3.49
C TYR A 360 16.15 -4.63 -3.45
N GLY A 361 16.83 -3.63 -2.88
CA GLY A 361 18.27 -3.48 -3.03
C GLY A 361 18.65 -3.38 -4.50
N ASN A 362 19.61 -4.19 -4.95
CA ASN A 362 20.06 -4.23 -6.35
C ASN A 362 19.31 -5.25 -7.22
N ASN A 363 18.23 -5.86 -6.71
CA ASN A 363 17.49 -6.89 -7.42
C ASN A 363 16.14 -6.36 -7.92
N THR A 364 15.94 -6.39 -9.23
CA THR A 364 14.68 -6.02 -9.91
C THR A 364 14.10 -7.25 -10.59
N ALA A 365 12.92 -7.69 -10.14
CA ALA A 365 12.26 -8.89 -10.67
C ALA A 365 10.74 -8.88 -10.43
N LYS A 366 9.99 -9.75 -11.12
CA LYS A 366 8.56 -9.98 -10.78
C LYS A 366 8.35 -10.66 -9.43
N THR A 367 9.39 -11.25 -8.86
CA THR A 367 9.32 -11.99 -7.61
C THR A 367 10.57 -11.73 -6.79
N ILE A 368 10.37 -11.35 -5.53
CA ILE A 368 11.42 -11.09 -4.54
C ILE A 368 11.24 -12.07 -3.38
N SER A 369 12.33 -12.69 -2.93
CA SER A 369 12.35 -13.57 -1.76
C SER A 369 13.08 -12.90 -0.62
N LEU A 370 12.45 -12.82 0.55
CA LEU A 370 12.96 -12.14 1.74
C LEU A 370 13.05 -13.14 2.90
N ASN A 371 13.99 -12.95 3.82
CA ASN A 371 14.19 -13.84 4.96
C ASN A 371 14.16 -13.03 6.26
N PRO A 372 12.97 -12.68 6.78
CA PRO A 372 12.88 -11.89 8.00
C PRO A 372 13.42 -12.63 9.22
N GLY A 373 13.74 -11.86 10.26
CA GLY A 373 14.13 -12.41 11.56
C GLY A 373 13.07 -13.29 12.24
N LYS A 374 13.53 -14.21 13.11
CA LYS A 374 12.65 -15.05 13.94
C LYS A 374 12.22 -14.34 15.21
N GLY A 375 10.95 -14.49 15.58
CA GLY A 375 10.40 -13.97 16.83
C GLY A 375 10.36 -12.44 16.92
N GLN A 376 10.47 -11.76 15.78
CA GLN A 376 10.55 -10.30 15.70
C GLN A 376 9.98 -9.80 14.37
N TRP A 377 9.49 -8.57 14.38
CA TRP A 377 9.07 -7.87 13.18
C TRP A 377 10.27 -7.23 12.49
N GLU A 378 10.29 -7.35 11.18
CA GLU A 378 11.20 -6.64 10.29
C GLU A 378 10.37 -5.86 9.25
N LYS A 379 10.80 -4.64 8.95
CA LYS A 379 10.13 -3.78 7.95
C LYS A 379 10.84 -3.93 6.61
N PHE A 380 10.05 -4.06 5.56
CA PHE A 380 10.52 -4.13 4.17
C PHE A 380 9.97 -2.96 3.38
N GLU A 381 10.80 -2.45 2.47
CA GLU A 381 10.48 -1.37 1.55
C GLU A 381 10.91 -1.81 0.14
N ILE A 382 9.97 -1.84 -0.80
CA ILE A 382 10.16 -2.38 -2.15
C ILE A 382 9.55 -1.40 -3.14
N VAL A 383 10.32 -1.00 -4.15
CA VAL A 383 9.80 -0.14 -5.23
C VAL A 383 9.00 -0.98 -6.22
N ILE A 384 7.83 -0.48 -6.59
CA ILE A 384 6.96 -1.01 -7.65
C ILE A 384 7.03 -0.06 -8.83
N SER A 385 7.28 -0.59 -10.03
CA SER A 385 7.32 0.19 -11.27
C SER A 385 6.80 -0.62 -12.46
N GLY A 386 6.62 0.05 -13.61
CA GLY A 386 6.28 -0.59 -14.88
C GLY A 386 4.86 -1.16 -14.95
N THR A 387 3.94 -0.73 -14.08
CA THR A 387 2.52 -1.15 -14.12
C THR A 387 1.61 -0.05 -13.58
N LYS A 388 0.33 -0.08 -14.00
CA LYS A 388 -0.73 0.81 -13.49
C LYS A 388 -1.78 0.06 -12.68
N SER A 389 -1.80 -1.27 -12.75
CA SER A 389 -2.76 -2.10 -12.03
C SER A 389 -2.18 -3.49 -11.80
N PHE A 390 -2.18 -3.94 -10.56
CA PHE A 390 -1.57 -5.21 -10.17
C PHE A 390 -2.20 -5.79 -8.92
N THR A 391 -1.84 -7.04 -8.63
CA THR A 391 -2.03 -7.67 -7.31
C THR A 391 -0.67 -8.05 -6.75
N LEU A 392 -0.57 -8.06 -5.42
CA LEU A 392 0.59 -8.56 -4.69
C LEU A 392 0.23 -9.87 -4.01
N THR A 393 1.04 -10.89 -4.23
CA THR A 393 0.94 -12.18 -3.54
C THR A 393 2.10 -12.36 -2.59
N PHE A 394 1.81 -12.59 -1.32
CA PHE A 394 2.77 -12.99 -0.30
C PHE A 394 2.61 -14.48 -0.06
N LYS A 395 3.66 -15.26 -0.32
CA LYS A 395 3.66 -16.70 -0.14
C LYS A 395 4.89 -17.18 0.62
N ASN A 396 4.76 -18.30 1.31
CA ASN A 396 5.90 -19.07 1.76
C ASN A 396 6.41 -19.97 0.61
N ASN A 397 7.46 -20.74 0.85
CA ASN A 397 7.92 -21.74 -0.12
C ASN A 397 7.08 -23.04 -0.04
N ASP A 398 7.35 -23.97 -0.95
CA ASP A 398 6.60 -25.23 -1.08
C ASP A 398 7.03 -26.33 -0.07
N ASN A 399 7.82 -26.01 0.96
CA ASN A 399 8.16 -27.01 1.99
C ASN A 399 6.90 -27.43 2.80
N LYS A 400 6.96 -28.67 3.31
CA LYS A 400 5.83 -29.32 3.98
C LYS A 400 5.66 -28.98 5.46
N ASP A 401 6.66 -28.37 6.11
CA ASP A 401 6.59 -28.02 7.53
C ASP A 401 7.50 -26.83 7.86
N ASN A 402 7.18 -26.11 8.94
CA ASN A 402 7.91 -24.95 9.46
C ASN A 402 8.07 -23.80 8.44
N ASN A 403 6.98 -23.55 7.70
CA ASN A 403 6.85 -22.47 6.74
C ASN A 403 5.91 -21.35 7.20
N ARG A 404 6.05 -20.88 8.44
CA ARG A 404 5.23 -19.78 8.95
C ARG A 404 5.97 -18.46 8.89
N PHE A 405 5.33 -17.50 8.25
CA PHE A 405 5.62 -16.10 8.46
C PHE A 405 4.36 -15.38 8.92
N PHE A 406 4.58 -14.27 9.60
CA PHE A 406 3.56 -13.31 9.97
C PHE A 406 3.68 -12.10 9.06
N LEU A 407 2.55 -11.48 8.73
CA LEU A 407 2.44 -10.32 7.86
C LEU A 407 1.58 -9.26 8.54
N ASP A 408 2.04 -8.02 8.48
CA ASP A 408 1.40 -6.85 9.08
C ASP A 408 1.72 -5.57 8.28
N GLU A 409 0.92 -4.51 8.41
CA GLU A 409 1.13 -3.18 7.84
C GLU A 409 1.40 -3.12 6.33
N VAL A 410 0.65 -3.85 5.49
CA VAL A 410 0.90 -3.86 4.05
C VAL A 410 0.36 -2.56 3.43
N MET A 411 1.25 -1.69 2.96
CA MET A 411 0.91 -0.39 2.38
C MET A 411 1.57 -0.20 1.02
N VAL A 412 0.83 0.34 0.06
CA VAL A 412 1.36 0.84 -1.22
C VAL A 412 1.15 2.33 -1.28
N LYS A 413 2.23 3.09 -1.37
CA LYS A 413 2.21 4.55 -1.47
C LYS A 413 2.79 5.00 -2.80
N GLU A 414 2.09 5.85 -3.53
CA GLU A 414 2.61 6.40 -4.78
C GLU A 414 3.82 7.29 -4.53
N ILE A 415 4.81 7.20 -5.42
CA ILE A 415 5.96 8.10 -5.44
C ILE A 415 5.53 9.31 -6.27
N ALA A 416 5.61 10.52 -5.73
CA ALA A 416 5.35 11.72 -6.50
C ALA A 416 6.31 11.80 -7.70
N ALA A 417 5.77 12.08 -8.90
CA ALA A 417 6.61 12.21 -10.09
C ALA A 417 7.40 13.52 -10.04
N ALA A 418 8.71 13.45 -10.30
CA ALA A 418 9.53 14.63 -10.52
C ALA A 418 9.39 15.10 -11.96
N ASP A 419 9.16 16.39 -12.19
CA ASP A 419 9.12 16.95 -13.53
C ASP A 419 10.54 17.37 -13.96
N VAL A 420 11.05 16.79 -15.04
CA VAL A 420 12.39 17.02 -15.57
C VAL A 420 12.29 17.53 -17.00
N THR A 421 12.94 18.67 -17.29
CA THR A 421 13.05 19.19 -18.66
C THR A 421 14.50 19.10 -19.12
N LEU A 422 14.71 18.44 -20.25
CA LEU A 422 16.00 18.21 -20.87
C LEU A 422 16.06 18.91 -22.22
N ASP A 423 17.15 19.62 -22.49
CA ASP A 423 17.29 20.45 -23.70
C ASP A 423 18.67 20.25 -24.32
N GLU A 424 18.71 19.81 -25.58
CA GLU A 424 19.97 19.50 -26.25
C GLU A 424 20.91 20.71 -26.39
N ALA A 425 20.40 21.94 -26.26
CA ALA A 425 21.16 23.18 -26.39
C ALA A 425 21.69 23.73 -25.06
N LYS A 426 21.43 23.06 -23.93
CA LYS A 426 21.76 23.55 -22.58
C LYS A 426 22.55 22.56 -21.76
N ASP A 427 23.23 23.05 -20.74
CA ASP A 427 23.79 22.19 -19.69
C ASP A 427 22.63 21.60 -18.87
N ASN A 428 22.55 20.27 -18.80
CA ASN A 428 21.45 19.58 -18.12
C ASN A 428 21.91 19.04 -16.77
N VAL A 429 21.16 19.39 -15.72
CA VAL A 429 21.32 18.85 -14.37
C VAL A 429 20.08 18.02 -14.04
N VAL A 430 20.28 16.79 -13.58
CA VAL A 430 19.22 15.82 -13.32
C VAL A 430 19.45 15.22 -11.94
N GLU A 431 18.44 15.24 -11.09
CA GLU A 431 18.44 14.47 -9.85
C GLU A 431 17.98 13.04 -10.14
N ALA A 432 18.56 12.06 -9.43
CA ALA A 432 18.09 10.69 -9.55
C ALA A 432 16.69 10.56 -8.95
N ALA A 433 15.75 10.02 -9.72
CA ALA A 433 14.37 9.80 -9.31
C ALA A 433 13.83 8.47 -9.84
N GLU A 434 13.09 7.74 -9.00
CA GLU A 434 12.41 6.49 -9.34
C GLU A 434 11.09 6.70 -10.11
N ASN A 435 10.61 7.94 -10.16
CA ASN A 435 9.41 8.33 -10.89
C ASN A 435 9.60 9.75 -11.43
N ALA A 436 9.90 9.89 -12.72
CA ALA A 436 10.04 11.19 -13.37
C ALA A 436 9.15 11.29 -14.61
N ASN A 437 8.56 12.48 -14.80
CA ASN A 437 8.02 12.91 -16.07
C ASN A 437 9.09 13.73 -16.79
N VAL A 438 9.59 13.20 -17.90
CA VAL A 438 10.68 13.84 -18.65
C VAL A 438 10.12 14.47 -19.91
N THR A 439 10.44 15.74 -20.13
CA THR A 439 10.28 16.44 -21.42
C THR A 439 11.64 16.63 -22.04
N LEU A 440 11.93 15.95 -23.14
CA LEU A 440 13.19 15.99 -23.87
C LEU A 440 13.05 16.80 -25.17
N LYS A 441 13.85 17.83 -25.33
CA LYS A 441 14.03 18.54 -26.61
C LYS A 441 15.29 18.04 -27.30
N ARG A 442 15.12 17.23 -28.35
CA ARG A 442 16.21 16.52 -29.05
C ARG A 442 15.94 16.45 -30.55
N THR A 443 16.82 17.03 -31.36
CA THR A 443 16.66 17.05 -32.82
C THR A 443 17.04 15.72 -33.47
N LEU A 444 16.07 14.88 -33.82
CA LEU A 444 16.31 13.64 -34.56
C LEU A 444 16.08 13.82 -36.06
N TYR A 445 16.78 13.05 -36.88
CA TYR A 445 16.59 13.03 -38.33
C TYR A 445 15.96 11.71 -38.75
N ALA A 446 14.82 11.79 -39.45
CA ALA A 446 14.13 10.65 -40.06
C ALA A 446 14.47 10.53 -41.55
N ASP A 447 15.76 10.46 -41.87
CA ASP A 447 16.29 10.39 -43.24
C ASP A 447 16.73 8.98 -43.66
N GLY A 448 16.39 7.97 -42.85
CA GLY A 448 16.83 6.58 -43.00
C GLY A 448 18.23 6.30 -42.42
N GLY A 449 18.95 7.32 -41.97
CA GLY A 449 20.25 7.22 -41.32
C GLY A 449 20.19 7.00 -39.80
N TRP A 450 21.34 6.61 -39.21
CA TRP A 450 21.47 6.44 -37.77
C TRP A 450 21.74 7.78 -37.08
N ASN A 451 20.95 8.08 -36.04
CA ASN A 451 21.26 9.09 -35.05
C ASN A 451 21.98 8.43 -33.87
N THR A 452 22.71 9.21 -33.07
CA THR A 452 23.19 8.77 -31.75
C THR A 452 22.30 9.32 -30.64
N LEU A 453 22.10 8.54 -29.59
CA LEU A 453 21.30 8.91 -28.43
C LEU A 453 21.94 8.40 -27.15
N CYS A 454 21.94 9.22 -26.10
CA CYS A 454 22.28 8.82 -24.74
C CYS A 454 21.41 9.61 -23.78
N LEU A 455 20.68 8.92 -22.91
CA LEU A 455 19.68 9.51 -22.03
C LEU A 455 20.05 9.25 -20.57
N PRO A 456 19.83 10.20 -19.65
CA PRO A 456 20.01 9.98 -18.21
C PRO A 456 18.80 9.24 -17.60
N PHE A 457 18.08 8.44 -18.38
CA PHE A 457 16.95 7.62 -17.95
C PHE A 457 16.79 6.41 -18.88
N SER A 458 16.16 5.36 -18.36
CA SER A 458 15.90 4.13 -19.11
C SER A 458 14.49 4.14 -19.71
N LEU A 459 14.32 3.45 -20.84
CA LEU A 459 13.03 3.20 -21.49
C LEU A 459 12.88 1.71 -21.80
N THR A 460 11.69 1.16 -21.53
CA THR A 460 11.32 -0.17 -22.04
C THR A 460 11.09 -0.16 -23.56
N ASP A 461 10.88 -1.33 -24.17
CA ASP A 461 10.52 -1.43 -25.59
C ASP A 461 9.20 -0.71 -25.89
N GLU A 462 8.20 -0.90 -25.03
CA GLU A 462 6.91 -0.25 -25.16
C GLU A 462 7.02 1.28 -25.04
N GLN A 463 7.79 1.78 -24.07
CA GLN A 463 8.01 3.22 -23.91
C GLN A 463 8.81 3.82 -25.07
N THR A 464 9.79 3.08 -25.59
CA THR A 464 10.61 3.51 -26.73
C THR A 464 9.74 3.65 -27.97
N LYS A 465 8.95 2.63 -28.31
CA LYS A 465 8.02 2.65 -29.46
C LYS A 465 6.96 3.73 -29.31
N ALA A 466 6.40 3.89 -28.12
CA ALA A 466 5.41 4.93 -27.85
C ALA A 466 5.99 6.35 -28.07
N ALA A 467 7.26 6.57 -27.74
CA ALA A 467 7.90 7.87 -27.88
C ALA A 467 8.47 8.16 -29.28
N PHE A 468 9.02 7.15 -29.95
CA PHE A 468 9.78 7.32 -31.19
C PHE A 468 9.15 6.67 -32.44
N GLY A 469 8.01 5.99 -32.28
CA GLY A 469 7.30 5.27 -33.34
C GLY A 469 7.52 3.76 -33.29
N ASP A 470 6.54 2.99 -33.79
CA ASP A 470 6.58 1.51 -33.80
C ASP A 470 7.73 0.94 -34.67
N ASP A 471 8.23 1.72 -35.62
CA ASP A 471 9.32 1.38 -36.54
C ASP A 471 10.71 1.80 -36.04
N VAL A 472 10.81 2.30 -34.80
CA VAL A 472 12.09 2.68 -34.19
C VAL A 472 13.05 1.49 -34.14
N GLU A 473 14.29 1.73 -34.56
CA GLU A 473 15.38 0.75 -34.45
C GLU A 473 16.44 1.25 -33.48
N LEU A 474 16.84 0.39 -32.53
CA LEU A 474 17.92 0.65 -31.59
C LEU A 474 19.09 -0.32 -31.79
N ARG A 475 20.32 0.21 -31.70
CA ARG A 475 21.54 -0.59 -31.72
C ARG A 475 22.54 -0.14 -30.65
N THR A 476 23.13 -1.08 -29.93
CA THR A 476 24.18 -0.80 -28.91
C THR A 476 25.50 -1.44 -29.32
N LEU A 477 26.62 -0.84 -28.91
CA LEU A 477 27.95 -1.39 -29.19
C LEU A 477 28.12 -2.72 -28.45
N GLU A 478 28.20 -3.81 -29.22
CA GLU A 478 28.27 -5.17 -28.68
C GLU A 478 29.72 -5.60 -28.48
N SER A 479 30.55 -5.41 -29.50
CA SER A 479 31.94 -5.88 -29.49
C SER A 479 32.83 -5.06 -30.42
N VAL A 480 34.15 -5.15 -30.14
CA VAL A 480 35.20 -4.56 -30.96
C VAL A 480 36.22 -5.64 -31.28
N SER A 481 36.52 -5.81 -32.57
CA SER A 481 37.51 -6.78 -33.05
C SER A 481 38.33 -6.16 -34.18
N GLY A 482 39.61 -5.93 -33.91
CA GLY A 482 40.50 -5.17 -34.80
C GLY A 482 39.90 -3.80 -35.11
N ASN A 483 39.68 -3.51 -36.40
CA ASN A 483 39.09 -2.25 -36.86
C ASN A 483 37.56 -2.32 -37.04
N THR A 484 36.90 -3.33 -36.47
CA THR A 484 35.46 -3.55 -36.64
C THR A 484 34.72 -3.31 -35.33
N LEU A 485 33.78 -2.37 -35.34
CA LEU A 485 32.84 -2.10 -34.27
C LEU A 485 31.50 -2.75 -34.64
N THR A 486 31.11 -3.78 -33.90
CA THR A 486 29.86 -4.52 -34.15
C THR A 486 28.77 -4.01 -33.23
N PHE A 487 27.62 -3.70 -33.80
CA PHE A 487 26.44 -3.25 -33.07
C PHE A 487 25.34 -4.32 -33.12
N ALA A 488 24.72 -4.57 -31.97
CA ALA A 488 23.61 -5.50 -31.82
C ALA A 488 22.28 -4.79 -31.59
N GLN A 489 21.19 -5.46 -31.94
CA GLN A 489 19.84 -4.98 -31.66
C GLN A 489 19.60 -4.80 -30.17
N ALA A 490 19.03 -3.66 -29.80
CA ALA A 490 18.46 -3.40 -28.49
C ALA A 490 16.95 -3.20 -28.64
N THR A 491 16.19 -3.54 -27.60
CA THR A 491 14.74 -3.31 -27.56
C THR A 491 14.36 -2.14 -26.68
N GLY A 492 15.26 -1.65 -25.81
CA GLY A 492 15.01 -0.49 -24.96
C GLY A 492 16.27 0.35 -24.80
N ILE A 493 16.15 1.45 -24.05
CA ILE A 493 17.26 2.34 -23.73
C ILE A 493 17.65 2.13 -22.27
N THR A 494 18.94 1.95 -22.03
CA THR A 494 19.49 1.90 -20.66
C THR A 494 20.09 3.27 -20.33
N ALA A 495 19.73 3.81 -19.16
CA ALA A 495 20.26 5.08 -18.69
C ALA A 495 21.80 5.12 -18.74
N GLY A 496 22.34 6.17 -19.36
CA GLY A 496 23.78 6.38 -19.52
C GLY A 496 24.53 5.41 -20.41
N VAL A 497 23.83 4.53 -21.14
CA VAL A 497 24.44 3.69 -22.17
C VAL A 497 24.10 4.29 -23.55
N PRO A 498 25.09 4.79 -24.31
CA PRO A 498 24.81 5.32 -25.63
C PRO A 498 24.34 4.26 -26.62
N CYS A 499 23.45 4.65 -27.52
CA CYS A 499 22.94 3.81 -28.59
C CYS A 499 22.86 4.56 -29.93
N LEU A 500 22.75 3.80 -31.01
CA LEU A 500 22.27 4.28 -32.29
C LEU A 500 20.75 4.14 -32.33
N ILE A 501 20.07 5.16 -32.83
CA ILE A 501 18.63 5.19 -33.03
C ILE A 501 18.31 5.59 -34.46
N LYS A 502 17.43 4.84 -35.12
CA LYS A 502 16.82 5.23 -36.39
C LYS A 502 15.31 5.37 -36.16
N VAL A 503 14.75 6.49 -36.62
CA VAL A 503 13.33 6.83 -36.45
C VAL A 503 12.68 7.04 -37.80
N GLY A 504 11.43 6.61 -37.97
CA GLY A 504 10.66 6.87 -39.19
C GLY A 504 10.00 8.25 -39.21
N ASN A 505 9.77 8.85 -38.03
CA ASN A 505 9.15 10.16 -37.88
C ASN A 505 9.81 10.95 -36.74
N VAL A 506 9.64 12.27 -36.76
CA VAL A 506 10.14 13.19 -35.74
C VAL A 506 8.95 13.86 -35.07
N ALA A 507 9.02 14.04 -33.74
CA ALA A 507 7.95 14.70 -32.99
C ALA A 507 7.87 16.20 -33.35
N GLU A 508 6.68 16.79 -33.19
CA GLU A 508 6.49 18.23 -33.33
C GLU A 508 7.47 19.00 -32.42
N ASP A 509 8.10 20.04 -32.97
CA ASP A 509 9.12 20.84 -32.31
C ASP A 509 10.28 20.03 -31.68
N ASN A 510 10.56 18.81 -32.17
CA ASN A 510 11.59 17.92 -31.63
C ASN A 510 11.44 17.65 -30.11
N THR A 511 10.20 17.65 -29.63
CA THR A 511 9.89 17.49 -28.19
C THR A 511 9.25 16.13 -27.93
N TYR A 512 9.82 15.38 -27.00
CA TYR A 512 9.41 14.03 -26.62
C TYR A 512 9.08 13.98 -25.13
N THR A 513 7.95 13.37 -24.76
CA THR A 513 7.51 13.28 -23.36
C THR A 513 7.47 11.84 -22.88
N PHE A 514 7.96 11.62 -21.67
CA PHE A 514 8.01 10.32 -21.03
C PHE A 514 7.40 10.43 -19.63
N THR A 515 6.59 9.46 -19.23
CA THR A 515 5.95 9.44 -17.92
C THR A 515 6.42 8.24 -17.12
N GLY A 516 6.77 8.47 -15.86
CA GLY A 516 7.16 7.43 -14.91
C GLY A 516 8.43 6.67 -15.30
N VAL A 517 9.45 7.40 -15.76
CA VAL A 517 10.78 6.83 -16.02
C VAL A 517 11.69 6.97 -14.81
N THR A 518 12.64 6.05 -14.66
CA THR A 518 13.72 6.17 -13.67
C THR A 518 14.88 6.97 -14.27
N THR A 519 15.33 8.00 -13.57
CA THR A 519 16.45 8.86 -13.96
C THR A 519 17.70 8.57 -13.13
N ILE A 520 18.88 8.73 -13.74
CA ILE A 520 20.16 8.76 -13.04
C ILE A 520 20.59 10.21 -12.82
N ALA A 521 21.41 10.44 -11.79
CA ALA A 521 21.92 11.77 -11.50
C ALA A 521 22.89 12.26 -12.58
N VAL A 522 22.75 13.52 -12.98
CA VAL A 522 23.69 14.29 -13.81
C VAL A 522 23.94 15.59 -13.06
N LYS A 523 25.16 15.79 -12.57
CA LYS A 523 25.48 16.90 -11.67
C LYS A 523 25.81 18.18 -12.40
N ASP A 524 26.57 18.07 -13.47
CA ASP A 524 27.10 19.20 -14.23
C ASP A 524 27.53 18.77 -15.65
N GLU A 525 28.12 19.69 -16.41
CA GLU A 525 28.56 19.49 -17.79
C GLU A 525 29.69 18.47 -17.97
N THR A 526 30.34 18.06 -16.88
CA THR A 526 31.43 17.08 -16.91
C THR A 526 30.93 15.65 -16.90
N ASP A 527 29.71 15.40 -16.44
CA ASP A 527 29.08 14.08 -16.41
C ASP A 527 28.72 13.57 -17.82
N PHE A 528 28.88 12.26 -18.04
CA PHE A 528 28.61 11.59 -19.30
C PHE A 528 28.21 10.13 -19.08
N GLY A 529 27.47 9.58 -20.05
CA GLY A 529 27.25 8.15 -20.17
C GLY A 529 28.31 7.53 -21.08
N PHE A 530 28.60 6.23 -20.91
CA PHE A 530 29.51 5.53 -21.81
C PHE A 530 29.25 4.03 -21.84
N SER A 531 29.74 3.40 -22.90
CA SER A 531 29.92 1.95 -22.98
C SER A 531 31.30 1.64 -23.54
N GLU A 532 32.06 0.81 -22.84
CA GLU A 532 33.42 0.41 -23.23
C GLU A 532 33.43 -1.01 -23.80
N LYS A 533 34.19 -1.20 -24.89
CA LYS A 533 34.46 -2.51 -25.51
C LYS A 533 35.89 -2.53 -26.06
N GLY A 534 36.77 -3.29 -25.42
CA GLY A 534 38.20 -3.24 -25.74
C GLY A 534 38.74 -1.83 -25.48
N ASP A 535 39.59 -1.31 -26.37
CA ASP A 535 40.15 0.04 -26.23
C ASP A 535 39.24 1.15 -26.80
N VAL A 536 37.97 0.84 -27.11
CA VAL A 536 37.03 1.81 -27.67
C VAL A 536 35.97 2.16 -26.63
N GLU A 537 35.77 3.46 -26.43
CA GLU A 537 34.68 4.00 -25.64
C GLU A 537 33.64 4.64 -26.57
N PHE A 538 32.38 4.24 -26.42
CA PHE A 538 31.25 4.95 -27.00
C PHE A 538 30.66 5.86 -25.92
N VAL A 539 30.81 7.17 -26.09
CA VAL A 539 30.59 8.19 -25.05
C VAL A 539 29.40 9.05 -25.41
N GLY A 540 28.43 9.17 -24.51
CA GLY A 540 27.24 10.00 -24.64
C GLY A 540 27.26 11.17 -23.66
N ILE A 541 26.90 12.36 -24.15
CA ILE A 541 27.00 13.60 -23.36
C ILE A 541 25.63 14.13 -22.95
N TYR A 542 25.52 14.73 -21.77
CA TYR A 542 24.28 15.36 -21.28
C TYR A 542 24.28 16.89 -21.37
N SER A 543 25.41 17.48 -21.75
CA SER A 543 25.57 18.93 -21.93
C SER A 543 26.35 19.20 -23.23
N PRO A 544 26.10 20.31 -23.95
CA PRO A 544 26.85 20.67 -25.14
C PRO A 544 28.35 20.71 -24.88
N ALA A 545 29.12 20.02 -25.72
CA ALA A 545 30.57 19.89 -25.54
C ALA A 545 31.34 20.09 -26.84
N ASP A 546 32.57 20.58 -26.71
CA ASP A 546 33.59 20.42 -27.76
C ASP A 546 34.21 19.05 -27.62
N VAL A 547 33.73 18.10 -28.42
CA VAL A 547 34.14 16.69 -28.33
C VAL A 547 35.60 16.47 -28.75
N SER A 548 36.21 17.42 -29.46
CA SER A 548 37.64 17.35 -29.76
C SER A 548 38.50 17.50 -28.50
N LYS A 549 37.97 18.15 -27.45
CA LYS A 549 38.61 18.26 -26.13
C LYS A 549 38.34 17.08 -25.20
N ARG A 550 37.42 16.19 -25.57
CA ARG A 550 37.14 14.95 -24.82
C ARG A 550 38.17 13.85 -25.13
N ALA A 551 38.86 13.94 -26.27
CA ALA A 551 39.98 13.06 -26.59
C ALA A 551 41.28 13.60 -25.99
N THR A 552 42.06 12.74 -25.32
CA THR A 552 43.37 13.12 -24.82
C THR A 552 44.38 13.23 -25.97
N ALA A 553 44.97 14.41 -26.15
CA ALA A 553 45.92 14.67 -27.23
C ALA A 553 47.09 13.64 -27.22
N GLY A 554 47.30 12.99 -28.37
CA GLY A 554 48.34 11.97 -28.54
C GLY A 554 48.00 10.58 -27.98
N LYS A 555 46.87 10.42 -27.28
CA LYS A 555 46.40 9.12 -26.78
C LYS A 555 45.16 8.61 -27.49
N GLU A 556 44.24 9.50 -27.86
CA GLU A 556 42.94 9.14 -28.41
C GLU A 556 42.56 10.01 -29.61
N ASN A 557 41.61 9.51 -30.40
CA ASN A 557 40.90 10.23 -31.44
C ASN A 557 39.39 10.20 -31.12
N ALA A 558 38.73 11.36 -31.16
CA ALA A 558 37.27 11.44 -31.15
C ALA A 558 36.72 11.27 -32.57
N LEU A 559 35.79 10.33 -32.76
CA LEU A 559 35.17 9.99 -34.05
C LEU A 559 33.64 10.06 -33.98
N PHE A 560 33.00 10.37 -35.11
CA PHE A 560 31.54 10.31 -35.29
C PHE A 560 31.16 9.31 -36.34
N LEU A 561 30.00 8.68 -36.16
CA LEU A 561 29.35 7.90 -37.20
C LEU A 561 28.56 8.85 -38.11
N GLY A 562 28.84 8.81 -39.41
CA GLY A 562 28.11 9.58 -40.42
C GLY A 562 27.48 8.68 -41.49
N ALA A 563 27.12 9.30 -42.62
CA ALA A 563 26.47 8.63 -43.74
C ALA A 563 27.22 7.37 -44.20
N ALA A 564 26.46 6.38 -44.68
CA ALA A 564 26.96 5.07 -45.08
C ALA A 564 27.78 4.36 -43.99
N ASN A 565 27.48 4.63 -42.71
CA ASN A 565 28.14 4.07 -41.52
C ASN A 565 29.63 4.42 -41.38
N LYS A 566 30.12 5.45 -42.08
CA LYS A 566 31.55 5.82 -42.08
C LYS A 566 31.93 6.62 -40.83
N PHE A 567 33.16 6.43 -40.36
CA PHE A 567 33.72 7.19 -39.24
C PHE A 567 34.44 8.44 -39.70
N TYR A 568 34.16 9.56 -39.04
CA TYR A 568 34.79 10.85 -39.29
C TYR A 568 35.48 11.36 -38.04
N LYS A 569 36.76 11.73 -38.15
CA LYS A 569 37.51 12.30 -37.03
C LYS A 569 37.05 13.72 -36.73
N ALA A 570 36.87 14.01 -35.45
CA ALA A 570 36.56 15.36 -34.98
C ALA A 570 37.70 16.32 -35.30
N LYS A 571 37.34 17.48 -35.85
CA LYS A 571 38.25 18.62 -36.01
C LYS A 571 38.27 19.42 -34.71
N ALA A 572 39.29 20.25 -34.52
CA ALA A 572 39.30 21.21 -33.42
C ALA A 572 38.00 22.02 -33.40
N GLU A 573 37.46 22.26 -32.20
CA GLU A 573 36.22 23.02 -31.99
C GLU A 573 34.96 22.38 -32.55
N THR A 574 34.95 21.05 -32.76
CA THR A 574 33.73 20.34 -33.16
C THR A 574 32.73 20.31 -32.01
N ARG A 575 31.74 21.20 -32.06
CA ARG A 575 30.66 21.29 -31.08
C ARG A 575 29.60 20.22 -31.33
N MET A 576 29.20 19.56 -30.26
CA MET A 576 28.11 18.60 -30.23
C MET A 576 27.10 19.00 -29.15
N ASN A 577 25.83 19.08 -29.52
CA ASN A 577 24.71 19.30 -28.60
C ASN A 577 24.49 18.06 -27.72
N ALA A 578 23.84 18.25 -26.56
CA ALA A 578 23.59 17.18 -25.60
C ALA A 578 22.74 16.03 -26.16
N PHE A 579 22.74 14.92 -25.43
CA PHE A 579 22.08 13.64 -25.70
C PHE A 579 22.47 12.99 -27.03
N ARG A 580 23.69 13.29 -27.49
CA ARG A 580 24.38 12.66 -28.62
C ARG A 580 25.58 11.87 -28.11
N ALA A 581 26.16 11.06 -28.98
CA ALA A 581 27.32 10.26 -28.65
C ALA A 581 28.38 10.25 -29.74
N PHE A 582 29.61 9.95 -29.34
CA PHE A 582 30.79 9.87 -30.19
C PHE A 582 31.71 8.74 -29.69
N PHE A 583 32.73 8.39 -30.45
CA PHE A 583 33.65 7.32 -30.11
C PHE A 583 35.01 7.90 -29.74
N LEU A 584 35.58 7.44 -28.62
CA LEU A 584 37.01 7.58 -28.36
C LEU A 584 37.69 6.28 -28.75
N VAL A 585 38.69 6.38 -29.63
CA VAL A 585 39.53 5.26 -30.05
C VAL A 585 41.00 5.61 -29.83
N PRO A 586 41.91 4.64 -29.67
CA PRO A 586 43.33 4.91 -29.51
C PRO A 586 43.90 5.76 -30.66
N ALA A 587 44.88 6.60 -30.37
CA ALA A 587 45.56 7.44 -31.36
C ALA A 587 46.25 6.60 -32.46
N SER A 588 46.61 5.36 -32.13
CA SER A 588 47.21 4.37 -33.04
C SER A 588 46.21 3.70 -33.98
N THR A 589 44.90 3.83 -33.75
CA THR A 589 43.88 3.23 -34.60
C THR A 589 43.92 3.85 -36.00
N ASP A 590 43.96 2.99 -37.03
CA ASP A 590 43.75 3.43 -38.41
C ASP A 590 42.28 3.79 -38.62
N THR A 591 41.97 5.07 -38.46
CA THR A 591 40.61 5.59 -38.55
C THR A 591 40.00 5.42 -39.95
N GLN A 592 40.81 5.27 -41.01
CA GLN A 592 40.31 5.03 -42.38
C GLN A 592 39.91 3.58 -42.60
N ALA A 593 40.50 2.65 -41.85
CA ALA A 593 40.17 1.24 -41.88
C ALA A 593 39.06 0.86 -40.89
N LEU A 594 38.59 1.79 -40.04
CA LEU A 594 37.52 1.55 -39.08
C LEU A 594 36.18 1.30 -39.77
N ARG A 595 35.44 0.27 -39.34
CA ARG A 595 34.18 -0.19 -39.93
C ARG A 595 33.13 -0.37 -38.83
N ALA A 596 31.94 0.20 -39.04
CA ALA A 596 30.77 -0.16 -38.25
C ALA A 596 30.02 -1.30 -38.96
N VAL A 597 29.73 -2.37 -38.23
CA VAL A 597 28.87 -3.47 -38.66
C VAL A 597 27.55 -3.36 -37.93
N ILE A 598 26.50 -3.07 -38.70
CA ILE A 598 25.14 -2.89 -38.19
C ILE A 598 24.24 -3.81 -39.02
N ASP A 599 23.58 -4.76 -38.37
CA ASP A 599 22.71 -5.78 -39.01
C ASP A 599 23.41 -6.58 -40.11
N GLY A 600 24.68 -6.92 -39.90
CA GLY A 600 25.51 -7.62 -40.90
C GLY A 600 25.89 -6.77 -42.11
N THR A 601 25.42 -5.52 -42.21
CA THR A 601 25.82 -4.57 -43.24
C THR A 601 27.17 -3.96 -42.87
N THR A 602 28.18 -4.16 -43.70
CA THR A 602 29.49 -3.52 -43.58
C THR A 602 29.49 -2.18 -44.31
N THR A 603 30.26 -1.22 -43.78
CA THR A 603 30.66 -0.01 -44.51
C THR A 603 31.39 -0.43 -45.79
N GLY A 604 30.80 -0.17 -46.95
CA GLY A 604 31.45 -0.42 -48.25
C GLY A 604 32.77 0.36 -48.35
N ILE A 605 33.78 -0.26 -48.96
CA ILE A 605 35.00 0.44 -49.36
C ILE A 605 34.65 1.29 -50.57
N ASP A 606 34.30 2.56 -50.34
CA ASP A 606 34.32 3.54 -51.41
C ASP A 606 35.72 4.16 -51.45
N ASP A 607 36.39 3.91 -52.57
CA ASP A 607 37.71 4.40 -52.97
C ASP A 607 38.90 4.01 -52.10
N LEU A 608 39.65 3.02 -52.59
CA LEU A 608 41.10 3.04 -52.47
C LEU A 608 41.61 4.33 -53.13
N ASN A 609 41.82 5.38 -52.33
CA ASN A 609 42.56 6.53 -52.80
C ASN A 609 44.04 6.10 -52.98
N ILE A 610 44.37 5.50 -54.12
CA ILE A 610 45.75 5.24 -54.53
C ILE A 610 46.35 6.57 -55.04
N ASP A 611 46.37 7.59 -54.18
CA ASP A 611 47.24 8.74 -54.35
C ASP A 611 48.62 8.38 -53.83
N THR A 612 49.32 7.55 -54.61
CA THR A 612 50.78 7.53 -54.81
C THR A 612 51.20 6.27 -55.59
N VAL A 613 50.81 6.15 -56.85
CA VAL A 613 51.64 5.35 -57.78
C VAL A 613 52.84 6.21 -58.17
N LYS A 614 53.96 5.98 -57.50
CA LYS A 614 55.27 6.48 -57.95
C LYS A 614 55.49 6.05 -59.40
N VAL A 615 55.81 7.05 -60.22
CA VAL A 615 56.08 7.00 -61.66
C VAL A 615 57.44 6.32 -61.90
N ASP A 616 57.52 4.99 -61.77
CA ASP A 616 58.72 4.23 -62.15
C ASP A 616 58.62 3.72 -63.60
N GLY A 617 57.41 3.64 -64.17
CA GLY A 617 57.21 3.23 -65.56
C GLY A 617 57.35 1.71 -65.81
N ARG A 618 57.72 0.93 -64.78
CA ARG A 618 57.83 -0.53 -64.84
C ARG A 618 56.58 -1.18 -65.46
N VAL A 619 56.84 -2.04 -66.42
CA VAL A 619 55.88 -2.87 -67.13
C VAL A 619 56.10 -4.31 -66.71
N TYR A 620 55.03 -5.00 -66.31
CA TYR A 620 55.06 -6.41 -65.93
C TYR A 620 54.26 -7.25 -66.92
N ASN A 621 54.70 -8.47 -67.19
CA ASN A 621 53.88 -9.46 -67.88
C ASN A 621 52.84 -10.07 -66.92
N LEU A 622 51.93 -10.91 -67.44
CA LEU A 622 50.88 -11.55 -66.62
C LEU A 622 51.42 -12.55 -65.58
N ASN A 623 52.69 -12.95 -65.68
CA ASN A 623 53.37 -13.79 -64.69
C ASN A 623 54.05 -12.95 -63.59
N GLY A 624 53.84 -11.64 -63.57
CA GLY A 624 54.40 -10.74 -62.56
C GLY A 624 55.89 -10.44 -62.74
N GLN A 625 56.48 -10.78 -63.90
CA GLN A 625 57.87 -10.47 -64.20
C GLN A 625 57.98 -9.05 -64.77
N CYS A 626 58.92 -8.25 -64.26
CA CYS A 626 59.23 -6.94 -64.83
C CYS A 626 59.89 -7.14 -66.20
N VAL A 627 59.28 -6.61 -67.26
CA VAL A 627 59.70 -6.77 -68.66
C VAL A 627 60.20 -5.47 -69.30
N GLY A 628 60.22 -4.36 -68.55
CA GLY A 628 60.75 -3.08 -69.03
C GLY A 628 60.22 -1.91 -68.23
N TYR A 629 60.56 -0.69 -68.67
CA TYR A 629 60.09 0.57 -68.08
C TYR A 629 59.24 1.39 -69.07
N SER A 630 58.90 0.80 -70.22
CA SER A 630 57.95 1.33 -71.21
C SER A 630 57.32 0.17 -72.01
N LEU A 631 56.22 0.46 -72.71
CA LEU A 631 55.57 -0.48 -73.64
C LEU A 631 56.21 -0.47 -75.05
N GLU A 632 57.22 0.37 -75.27
CA GLU A 632 57.95 0.43 -76.54
C GLU A 632 58.98 -0.70 -76.63
N GLY A 633 59.05 -1.36 -77.78
CA GLY A 633 59.93 -2.51 -78.00
C GLY A 633 59.41 -3.85 -77.45
N LEU A 634 58.30 -3.84 -76.69
CA LEU A 634 57.61 -5.07 -76.28
C LEU A 634 56.71 -5.59 -77.40
N LYS A 635 56.56 -6.92 -77.48
CA LYS A 635 55.65 -7.59 -78.41
C LYS A 635 54.19 -7.24 -78.09
N ALA A 636 53.30 -7.36 -79.07
CA ALA A 636 51.87 -7.24 -78.84
C ALA A 636 51.40 -8.23 -77.76
N GLY A 637 50.60 -7.76 -76.80
CA GLY A 637 50.22 -8.54 -75.62
C GLY A 637 49.61 -7.72 -74.49
N ILE A 638 49.22 -8.39 -73.41
CA ILE A 638 48.65 -7.77 -72.21
C ILE A 638 49.74 -7.61 -71.15
N TYR A 639 49.88 -6.39 -70.63
CA TYR A 639 50.85 -6.03 -69.61
C TYR A 639 50.19 -5.32 -68.43
N ILE A 640 50.89 -5.24 -67.31
CA ILE A 640 50.53 -4.41 -66.17
C ILE A 640 51.51 -3.25 -66.09
N GLN A 641 51.02 -2.02 -66.20
CA GLN A 641 51.82 -0.80 -65.98
C GLN A 641 51.06 0.11 -65.02
N ASN A 642 51.74 0.63 -64.00
CA ASN A 642 51.14 1.47 -62.96
C ASN A 642 49.89 0.85 -62.31
N GLY A 643 49.92 -0.47 -62.10
CA GLY A 643 48.81 -1.24 -61.51
C GLY A 643 47.60 -1.46 -62.43
N LYS A 644 47.62 -1.00 -63.69
CA LYS A 644 46.54 -1.17 -64.65
C LYS A 644 46.92 -2.14 -65.76
N LYS A 645 45.95 -2.94 -66.22
CA LYS A 645 46.07 -3.77 -67.42
C LYS A 645 46.10 -2.88 -68.66
N VAL A 646 47.13 -3.03 -69.49
CA VAL A 646 47.30 -2.30 -70.75
C VAL A 646 47.53 -3.29 -71.87
N ILE A 647 46.88 -3.07 -73.02
CA ILE A 647 47.04 -3.88 -74.22
C ILE A 647 48.01 -3.17 -75.16
N LYS A 648 49.16 -3.78 -75.43
CA LYS A 648 50.03 -3.38 -76.53
C LYS A 648 49.52 -4.07 -77.78
N LYS A 649 49.03 -3.28 -78.73
CA LYS A 649 48.61 -3.77 -80.06
C LYS A 649 49.80 -4.01 -80.96
#